data_AF-A0A329XI64-F1
#
_entry.id   AF-A0A329XI64-F1
#
_cell.length_a   1.000
_cell.length_b   1.000
_cell.length_c   1.000
_cell.angle_alpha   90.00
_cell.angle_beta   90.00
_cell.angle_gamma   90.00
#
_symmetry.space_group_name_H-M   'P 1'
#
loop_
_entity.id
_entity.type
_entity.pdbx_description
1 polymer ?
#
loop_
_entity_poly.entity_id
_entity_poly.type
_entity_poly.pdbx_seq_one_letter_code
_entity_poly.pdbx_strand_id
1 'polypeptide(L)'
;MPAIVWPSSKVKDATAKDPSLQAKIGPFLNKLAGDSTSSGLHVEPIRNARDRRVRTARVTGFYRAVLFELNADAEPVYVFHGIWPHDDAIKIAESVTVRINPANGTTEVTRIQDAIAQGADAVEQARREAQAKLDAAQREAAEIAREAARLQAANAQARQDAASAATSGSPVQPTPGAAQAGPATGAGAATGTGGATALAPDAAPKPLPDAVVVASRDAAPTWPDGLSIEVLRDELGIDVTLAAAALAATRESQLLDLATTAEVPWQGEALLALATGSTIEDVRDDFQLRRPEQVAAGSSDSELIEGLRTRAARSSFTWIENDEDLRRAIDGLTFAQWQVFLHPQQRALVDSRPNGPMRISGGAGTGKTVVAVHRTVELARRDAAAGQEPRILLTTYTRNLADDLRRQVAELDPSLNFTEQVGRPGLMVSGLDKVARAILQRAGDAIADTAAQVLGRRRTNVLTVTRKNLWDDALTLTGDDLPENLRSTDFLESEYELVVLPHRVTTLQQYLRIRRPGRGVALDRRKRASVWNVIEKYRDRSAELGVASFAEMLALAAAWLDAQAAHGVPRPYRHVLVDEAQDLTPAHLQLLRALVEPGPDDLFLAEDSHQRIYGKKITLRHYGIQVRGRSRRLTRNYRTTRQNLDLAFEILERGTFEDLEGQAEQHHYVSPRSGPEPLLLHAKDHAAELDDAAALLNLWLEEDRAAGAGAPESIAILVRDRYQRDNVVTGLAHRGVEVRP
;
A
#
# COMPACT_ATOMS: atom_id res chain seq x y z
N MET A 1 8.76 34.49 -11.57
CA MET A 1 7.74 34.22 -10.55
C MET A 1 8.43 33.64 -9.33
N PRO A 2 8.28 34.27 -8.16
CA PRO A 2 8.82 33.73 -6.91
C PRO A 2 8.28 32.33 -6.63
N ALA A 3 9.17 31.43 -6.22
CA ALA A 3 8.80 30.05 -5.90
C ALA A 3 8.32 29.96 -4.46
N ILE A 4 7.31 29.12 -4.21
CA ILE A 4 6.75 28.91 -2.88
C ILE A 4 7.03 27.48 -2.44
N VAL A 5 7.60 27.36 -1.25
CA VAL A 5 7.91 26.09 -0.60
C VAL A 5 6.99 25.97 0.61
N TRP A 6 6.09 24.98 0.59
CA TRP A 6 5.00 24.82 1.57
C TRP A 6 5.23 23.62 2.48
N PRO A 7 4.96 23.70 3.79
CA PRO A 7 5.16 22.57 4.70
C PRO A 7 4.21 21.40 4.38
N SER A 8 4.77 20.20 4.19
CA SER A 8 4.02 18.99 3.77
C SER A 8 3.30 18.29 4.93
N SER A 9 3.74 18.52 6.18
CA SER A 9 3.10 18.00 7.38
C SER A 9 2.01 18.96 7.89
N LYS A 10 0.96 18.44 8.55
CA LYS A 10 -0.02 19.27 9.26
C LYS A 10 0.68 20.09 10.34
N VAL A 11 1.04 21.33 10.01
CA VAL A 11 1.51 22.30 11.00
C VAL A 11 0.37 22.49 12.01
N LYS A 12 0.67 22.51 13.31
CA LYS A 12 -0.31 22.87 14.35
C LYS A 12 -0.61 24.37 14.29
N ASP A 13 -1.18 24.79 13.18
CA ASP A 13 -1.50 26.17 12.87
C ASP A 13 -3.03 26.36 12.81
N ALA A 14 -3.49 27.56 12.48
CA ALA A 14 -4.91 27.90 12.49
C ALA A 14 -5.73 27.07 11.47
N THR A 15 -5.10 26.52 10.43
CA THR A 15 -5.78 25.77 9.36
C THR A 15 -6.34 24.42 9.82
N ALA A 16 -5.80 23.88 10.92
CA ALA A 16 -6.29 22.66 11.56
C ALA A 16 -7.56 22.87 12.40
N LYS A 17 -7.86 24.10 12.81
CA LYS A 17 -8.97 24.45 13.72
C LYS A 17 -10.10 25.22 13.03
N ASP A 18 -9.81 25.90 11.91
CA ASP A 18 -10.75 26.71 11.17
C ASP A 18 -10.79 26.29 9.68
N PRO A 19 -11.72 25.41 9.28
CA PRO A 19 -11.86 24.96 7.90
C PRO A 19 -12.17 26.10 6.91
N SER A 20 -12.74 27.22 7.38
CA SER A 20 -13.06 28.38 6.53
C SER A 20 -11.80 29.12 6.05
N LEU A 21 -10.69 28.95 6.75
CA LEU A 21 -9.39 29.52 6.41
C LEU A 21 -8.78 28.86 5.16
N GLN A 22 -9.06 27.57 4.92
CA GLN A 22 -8.52 26.81 3.79
C GLN A 22 -8.86 27.47 2.43
N ALA A 23 -10.10 27.91 2.28
CA ALA A 23 -10.58 28.61 1.07
C ALA A 23 -9.89 29.98 0.84
N LYS A 24 -9.17 30.52 1.83
CA LYS A 24 -8.44 31.80 1.74
C LYS A 24 -6.96 31.62 1.41
N ILE A 25 -6.41 30.41 1.55
CA ILE A 25 -4.98 30.12 1.32
C ILE A 25 -4.63 30.22 -0.17
N GLY A 26 -5.43 29.61 -1.05
CA GLY A 26 -5.17 29.67 -2.50
C GLY A 26 -5.10 31.11 -3.05
N PRO A 27 -6.10 31.99 -2.78
CA PRO A 27 -6.04 33.39 -3.17
C PRO A 27 -4.86 34.17 -2.55
N PHE A 28 -4.42 33.80 -1.34
CA PHE A 28 -3.24 34.40 -0.70
C PHE A 28 -1.95 34.00 -1.43
N LEU A 29 -1.77 32.71 -1.72
CA LEU A 29 -0.57 32.20 -2.40
C LEU A 29 -0.47 32.68 -3.85
N ASN A 30 -1.59 32.78 -4.57
CA ASN A 30 -1.61 33.36 -5.92
C ASN A 30 -1.18 34.83 -5.93
N LYS A 31 -1.55 35.60 -4.90
CA LYS A 31 -1.07 36.98 -4.74
C LYS A 31 0.42 37.00 -4.41
N LEU A 32 0.88 36.11 -3.52
CA LEU A 32 2.30 36.04 -3.12
C LEU A 32 3.21 35.65 -4.30
N ALA A 33 2.74 34.72 -5.15
CA ALA A 33 3.44 34.27 -6.36
C ALA A 33 3.40 35.30 -7.51
N GLY A 34 2.32 36.11 -7.59
CA GLY A 34 2.10 37.07 -8.67
C GLY A 34 2.65 38.48 -8.40
N ASP A 35 2.36 39.05 -7.24
CA ASP A 35 2.81 40.38 -6.80
C ASP A 35 2.98 40.41 -5.26
N SER A 36 4.15 40.00 -4.81
CA SER A 36 4.50 40.00 -3.38
C SER A 36 4.55 41.40 -2.74
N THR A 37 4.56 42.48 -3.55
CA THR A 37 4.54 43.88 -3.09
C THR A 37 3.13 44.47 -3.00
N SER A 38 2.10 43.68 -3.31
CA SER A 38 0.71 44.12 -3.27
C SER A 38 0.33 44.65 -1.87
N SER A 39 -0.30 45.82 -1.84
CA SER A 39 -0.73 46.50 -0.60
C SER A 39 -1.67 45.66 0.27
N GLY A 40 -2.31 44.62 -0.28
CA GLY A 40 -3.18 43.71 0.49
C GLY A 40 -2.45 42.62 1.27
N LEU A 41 -1.22 42.26 0.88
CA LEU A 41 -0.43 41.18 1.48
C LEU A 41 0.38 41.63 2.70
N HIS A 42 0.85 42.88 2.75
CA HIS A 42 1.66 43.39 3.86
C HIS A 42 2.79 42.42 4.28
N VAL A 43 3.64 42.01 3.32
CA VAL A 43 4.81 41.18 3.60
C VAL A 43 5.84 42.04 4.34
N GLU A 44 5.93 41.87 5.65
CA GLU A 44 6.69 42.77 6.52
C GLU A 44 7.76 42.00 7.32
N PRO A 45 8.98 42.57 7.46
CA PRO A 45 9.99 42.04 8.36
C PRO A 45 9.55 42.22 9.81
N ILE A 46 9.89 41.24 10.66
CA ILE A 46 9.59 41.29 12.10
C ILE A 46 10.76 41.91 12.87
N ARG A 47 10.46 42.94 13.66
CA ARG A 47 11.41 43.54 14.60
C ARG A 47 11.70 42.51 15.70
N ASN A 48 12.97 42.34 16.06
CA ASN A 48 13.45 41.36 17.06
C ASN A 48 13.47 39.89 16.61
N ALA A 49 13.16 39.57 15.35
CA ALA A 49 13.39 38.23 14.82
C ALA A 49 14.89 37.90 14.79
N ARG A 50 15.26 36.71 15.27
CA ARG A 50 16.66 36.25 15.19
C ARG A 50 17.10 35.90 13.77
N ASP A 51 16.15 35.47 12.93
CA ASP A 51 16.39 35.29 11.50
C ASP A 51 15.93 36.52 10.72
N ARG A 52 16.87 37.20 10.07
CA ARG A 52 16.59 38.41 9.25
C ARG A 52 15.70 38.13 8.04
N ARG A 53 15.54 36.87 7.64
CA ARG A 53 14.76 36.45 6.47
C ARG A 53 13.30 36.20 6.82
N VAL A 54 12.94 36.13 8.10
CA VAL A 54 11.54 35.94 8.50
C VAL A 54 10.71 37.15 8.09
N ARG A 55 9.51 36.86 7.58
CA ARG A 55 8.47 37.81 7.21
C ARG A 55 7.15 37.32 7.78
N THR A 56 6.24 38.25 7.98
CA THR A 56 4.82 37.90 8.11
C THR A 56 4.01 38.52 6.99
N ALA A 57 3.01 37.79 6.51
CA ALA A 57 2.12 38.26 5.46
C ALA A 57 0.65 38.10 5.87
N ARG A 58 -0.18 39.08 5.53
CA ARG A 58 -1.62 39.10 5.81
C ARG A 58 -2.35 38.08 4.94
N VAL A 59 -3.03 37.14 5.60
CA VAL A 59 -3.95 36.18 4.94
C VAL A 59 -5.38 36.71 5.02
N THR A 60 -5.79 37.19 6.20
CA THR A 60 -7.06 37.90 6.44
C THR A 60 -6.84 39.06 7.40
N GLY A 61 -7.90 39.80 7.78
CA GLY A 61 -7.79 40.83 8.82
C GLY A 61 -7.33 40.30 10.19
N PHE A 62 -7.50 39.00 10.44
CA PHE A 62 -7.18 38.34 11.73
C PHE A 62 -5.97 37.40 11.65
N TYR A 63 -5.76 36.71 10.52
CA TYR A 63 -4.72 35.71 10.35
C TYR A 63 -3.52 36.24 9.55
N ARG A 64 -2.31 35.91 10.03
CA ARG A 64 -1.04 36.17 9.34
C ARG A 64 -0.26 34.87 9.12
N ALA A 65 0.35 34.76 7.96
CA ALA A 65 1.33 33.73 7.62
C ALA A 65 2.71 34.12 8.13
N VAL A 66 3.49 33.14 8.60
CA VAL A 66 4.93 33.26 8.87
C VAL A 66 5.68 32.54 7.75
N LEU A 67 6.66 33.22 7.15
CA LEU A 67 7.43 32.70 6.02
C LEU A 67 8.85 33.28 6.01
N PHE A 68 9.79 32.62 5.34
CA PHE A 68 11.15 33.09 5.13
C PHE A 68 11.34 33.50 3.67
N GLU A 69 11.94 34.66 3.45
CA GLU A 69 12.32 35.16 2.13
C GLU A 69 13.80 34.85 1.87
N LEU A 70 14.07 33.90 0.95
CA LEU A 70 15.41 33.52 0.52
C LEU A 70 15.72 34.14 -0.83
N ASN A 71 16.89 34.76 -0.99
CA ASN A 71 17.31 35.33 -2.27
C ASN A 71 17.86 34.23 -3.19
N ALA A 72 17.25 34.05 -4.36
CA ALA A 72 17.88 33.35 -5.48
C ALA A 72 18.33 34.40 -6.52
N ASP A 73 19.31 34.06 -7.37
CA ASP A 73 19.94 34.97 -8.35
C ASP A 73 18.97 35.62 -9.38
N ALA A 74 17.68 35.26 -9.37
CA ALA A 74 16.65 35.80 -10.27
C ALA A 74 15.36 36.27 -9.55
N GLU A 75 14.80 35.50 -8.61
CA GLU A 75 13.52 35.74 -7.93
C GLU A 75 13.56 35.20 -6.50
N PRO A 76 12.84 35.77 -5.52
CA PRO A 76 12.85 35.26 -4.16
C PRO A 76 12.13 33.90 -4.03
N VAL A 77 12.63 33.06 -3.14
CA VAL A 77 11.99 31.81 -2.73
C VAL A 77 11.38 32.01 -1.35
N TYR A 78 10.06 31.82 -1.25
CA TYR A 78 9.34 31.94 0.01
C TYR A 78 9.15 30.57 0.66
N VAL A 79 9.79 30.35 1.80
CA VAL A 79 9.62 29.13 2.61
C VAL A 79 8.54 29.37 3.66
N PHE A 80 7.40 28.72 3.48
CA PHE A 80 6.26 28.88 4.36
C PHE A 80 6.44 28.08 5.66
N HIS A 81 6.06 28.66 6.79
CA HIS A 81 6.10 27.97 8.09
C HIS A 81 4.71 27.64 8.63
N GLY A 82 3.73 28.52 8.46
CA GLY A 82 2.34 28.30 8.90
C GLY A 82 1.51 29.58 9.04
N ILE A 83 0.24 29.44 9.43
CA ILE A 83 -0.71 30.55 9.62
C ILE A 83 -1.24 30.61 11.05
N TRP A 84 -1.15 31.78 11.68
CA TRP A 84 -1.64 31.98 13.04
C TRP A 84 -2.42 33.30 13.18
N PRO A 85 -3.22 33.46 14.26
CA PRO A 85 -3.72 34.77 14.64
C PRO A 85 -2.57 35.79 14.73
N HIS A 86 -2.86 37.05 14.40
CA HIS A 86 -1.88 38.12 14.28
C HIS A 86 -0.76 38.11 15.33
N ASP A 87 -1.11 38.08 16.63
CA ASP A 87 -0.15 38.21 17.72
C ASP A 87 0.68 36.93 17.92
N ASP A 88 0.09 35.77 17.66
CA ASP A 88 0.78 34.49 17.74
C ASP A 88 1.75 34.32 16.58
N ALA A 89 1.37 34.78 15.38
CA ALA A 89 2.26 34.78 14.21
C ALA A 89 3.53 35.61 14.46
N ILE A 90 3.42 36.75 15.16
CA ILE A 90 4.58 37.58 15.52
C ILE A 90 5.49 36.82 16.50
N LYS A 91 4.94 36.26 17.59
CA LYS A 91 5.72 35.50 18.57
C LYS A 91 6.43 34.29 17.93
N ILE A 92 5.74 33.59 17.04
CA ILE A 92 6.30 32.45 16.32
C ILE A 92 7.44 32.93 15.42
N ALA A 93 7.23 33.98 14.62
CA ALA A 93 8.24 34.56 13.75
C ALA A 93 9.51 35.01 14.51
N GLU A 94 9.37 35.52 15.73
CA GLU A 94 10.52 35.87 16.58
C GLU A 94 11.32 34.65 17.06
N SER A 95 10.68 33.47 17.09
CA SER A 95 11.19 32.25 17.71
C SER A 95 11.77 31.21 16.73
N VAL A 96 11.62 31.40 15.41
CA VAL A 96 11.96 30.42 14.38
C VAL A 96 13.13 30.85 13.49
N THR A 97 13.88 29.88 12.99
CA THR A 97 15.01 30.11 12.07
C THR A 97 15.00 29.06 10.95
N VAL A 98 15.47 29.45 9.76
CA VAL A 98 15.73 28.52 8.66
C VAL A 98 17.23 28.29 8.54
N ARG A 99 17.69 27.04 8.61
CA ARG A 99 19.12 26.71 8.65
C ARG A 99 19.42 25.42 7.90
N ILE A 100 20.69 25.28 7.51
CA ILE A 100 21.24 24.01 7.04
C ILE A 100 21.63 23.21 8.27
N ASN A 101 21.20 21.96 8.35
CA ASN A 101 21.65 21.04 9.36
C ASN A 101 23.10 20.62 9.04
N PRO A 102 24.07 20.89 9.94
CA PRO A 102 25.49 20.74 9.65
C PRO A 102 25.93 19.28 9.50
N ALA A 103 25.17 18.33 10.03
CA ALA A 103 25.50 16.91 9.94
C ALA A 103 25.08 16.29 8.60
N ASN A 104 24.05 16.82 7.95
CA ASN A 104 23.41 16.17 6.80
C ASN A 104 23.15 17.09 5.58
N GLY A 105 23.36 18.40 5.73
CA GLY A 105 23.20 19.38 4.66
C GLY A 105 21.75 19.65 4.23
N THR A 106 20.75 19.19 4.98
CA THR A 106 19.33 19.43 4.72
C THR A 106 18.89 20.78 5.29
N THR A 107 17.98 21.46 4.59
CA THR A 107 17.38 22.71 5.10
C THR A 107 16.19 22.40 5.99
N GLU A 108 16.20 22.95 7.21
CA GLU A 108 15.18 22.75 8.23
C GLU A 108 14.72 24.11 8.81
N VAL A 109 13.44 24.18 9.16
CA VAL A 109 12.88 25.29 9.96
C VAL A 109 12.70 24.78 11.38
N THR A 110 13.40 25.37 12.34
CA THR A 110 13.39 24.95 13.75
C THR A 110 13.22 26.13 14.67
N ARG A 111 12.69 25.89 15.88
CA ARG A 111 12.72 26.92 16.92
C ARG A 111 14.13 27.10 17.45
N ILE A 112 14.44 28.33 17.85
CA ILE A 112 15.76 28.71 18.33
C ILE A 112 16.18 27.89 19.56
N GLN A 113 15.25 27.61 20.46
CA GLN A 113 15.52 26.85 21.68
C GLN A 113 15.98 25.41 21.35
N ASP A 114 15.34 24.79 20.37
CA ASP A 114 15.62 23.41 19.93
C ASP A 114 16.99 23.33 19.21
N ALA A 115 17.39 24.41 18.51
CA ALA A 115 18.71 24.52 17.90
C ALA A 115 19.84 24.71 18.92
N ILE A 116 19.56 25.36 20.06
CA ILE A 116 20.54 25.56 21.15
C ILE A 116 20.73 24.27 21.96
N ALA A 117 19.69 23.44 22.05
CA ALA A 117 19.67 22.20 22.84
C ALA A 117 20.37 20.98 22.18
N GLN A 118 21.31 21.18 21.24
CA GLN A 118 21.99 20.08 20.51
C GLN A 118 23.45 19.83 20.95
N GLY A 119 23.92 20.48 22.03
CA GLY A 119 25.30 20.35 22.52
C GLY A 119 25.60 19.04 23.28
N ALA A 120 26.85 18.84 23.68
CA ALA A 120 27.29 17.62 24.40
C ALA A 120 26.56 17.41 25.74
N ASP A 121 26.30 18.48 26.50
CA ASP A 121 25.53 18.42 27.76
C ASP A 121 24.04 18.08 27.53
N ALA A 122 23.54 18.32 26.32
CA ALA A 122 22.14 18.08 25.98
C ALA A 122 21.82 16.60 25.75
N VAL A 123 22.81 15.77 25.37
CA VAL A 123 22.62 14.32 25.21
C VAL A 123 22.30 13.66 26.54
N GLU A 124 23.06 13.99 27.59
CA GLU A 124 22.82 13.43 28.93
C GLU A 124 21.51 13.94 29.54
N GLN A 125 21.17 15.21 29.29
CA GLN A 125 19.88 15.74 29.72
C GLN A 125 18.71 15.07 29.00
N ALA A 126 18.79 14.94 27.67
CA ALA A 126 17.77 14.26 26.86
C ALA A 126 17.60 12.79 27.25
N ARG A 127 18.70 12.09 27.55
CA ARG A 127 18.66 10.69 28.03
C ARG A 127 17.90 10.57 29.36
N ARG A 128 18.18 11.47 30.32
CA ARG A 128 17.48 11.51 31.61
C ARG A 128 16.00 11.86 31.44
N GLU A 129 15.67 12.83 30.61
CA GLU A 129 14.30 13.25 30.35
C GLU A 129 13.48 12.17 29.63
N ALA A 130 14.07 11.51 28.62
CA ALA A 130 13.44 10.39 27.92
C ALA A 130 13.15 9.22 28.88
N GLN A 131 14.13 8.86 29.72
CA GLN A 131 13.95 7.82 30.73
C GLN A 131 12.88 8.20 31.77
N ALA A 132 12.88 9.43 32.26
CA ALA A 132 11.88 9.89 33.23
C ALA A 132 10.46 9.89 32.66
N LYS A 133 10.30 10.26 31.38
CA LYS A 133 9.02 10.21 30.66
C LYS A 133 8.56 8.76 30.46
N LEU A 134 9.47 7.86 30.10
CA LEU A 134 9.17 6.43 29.98
C LEU A 134 8.70 5.85 31.32
N ASP A 135 9.43 6.13 32.41
CA ASP A 135 9.09 5.66 33.76
C ASP A 135 7.71 6.21 34.20
N ALA A 136 7.39 7.46 33.86
CA ALA A 136 6.08 8.05 34.13
C ALA A 136 4.96 7.37 33.35
N ALA A 137 5.15 7.14 32.04
CA ALA A 137 4.19 6.46 31.18
C ALA A 137 3.97 4.99 31.62
N GLN A 138 5.02 4.31 32.08
CA GLN A 138 4.91 2.96 32.63
C GLN A 138 4.08 2.94 33.93
N ARG A 139 4.24 3.94 34.81
CA ARG A 139 3.41 4.08 36.02
C ARG A 139 1.94 4.31 35.69
N GLU A 140 1.64 5.20 34.75
CA GLU A 140 0.29 5.48 34.29
C GLU A 140 -0.36 4.26 33.64
N ALA A 141 0.35 3.55 32.75
CA ALA A 141 -0.13 2.32 32.15
C ALA A 141 -0.38 1.21 33.19
N ALA A 142 0.46 1.10 34.20
CA ALA A 142 0.27 0.16 35.31
C ALA A 142 -0.96 0.52 36.16
N GLU A 143 -1.26 1.81 36.32
CA GLU A 143 -2.46 2.29 37.01
C GLU A 143 -3.73 1.97 36.20
N ILE A 144 -3.73 2.26 34.89
CA ILE A 144 -4.83 1.91 33.96
C ILE A 144 -5.05 0.39 33.96
N ALA A 145 -3.99 -0.42 33.92
CA ALA A 145 -4.10 -1.88 33.94
C ALA A 145 -4.71 -2.39 35.27
N ARG A 146 -4.34 -1.79 36.41
CA ARG A 146 -4.96 -2.10 37.71
C ARG A 146 -6.44 -1.74 37.75
N GLU A 147 -6.80 -0.59 37.17
CA GLU A 147 -8.18 -0.14 37.09
C GLU A 147 -9.02 -1.04 36.16
N ALA A 148 -8.48 -1.43 35.00
CA ALA A 148 -9.11 -2.39 34.09
C ALA A 148 -9.31 -3.77 34.75
N ALA A 149 -8.30 -4.27 35.48
CA ALA A 149 -8.42 -5.53 36.23
C ALA A 149 -9.49 -5.44 37.33
N ARG A 150 -9.62 -4.28 37.99
CA ARG A 150 -10.67 -4.02 38.99
C ARG A 150 -12.06 -4.03 38.35
N LEU A 151 -12.22 -3.42 37.18
CA LEU A 151 -13.47 -3.42 36.41
C LEU A 151 -13.83 -4.83 35.93
N GLN A 152 -12.85 -5.61 35.44
CA GLN A 152 -13.07 -7.01 35.06
C GLN A 152 -13.49 -7.89 36.25
N ALA A 153 -12.85 -7.72 37.41
CA ALA A 153 -13.23 -8.43 38.63
C ALA A 153 -14.65 -8.04 39.10
N ALA A 154 -15.01 -6.76 39.03
CA ALA A 154 -16.37 -6.29 39.34
C ALA A 154 -17.41 -6.89 38.37
N ASN A 155 -17.11 -6.94 37.07
CA ASN A 155 -17.96 -7.56 36.07
C ASN A 155 -18.09 -9.08 36.28
N ALA A 156 -17.01 -9.77 36.69
CA ALA A 156 -17.04 -11.20 37.01
C ALA A 156 -17.90 -11.49 38.25
N GLN A 157 -17.81 -10.64 39.28
CA GLN A 157 -18.66 -10.75 40.47
C GLN A 157 -20.14 -10.52 40.12
N ALA A 158 -20.44 -9.48 39.32
CA ALA A 158 -21.80 -9.21 38.84
C ALA A 158 -22.37 -10.40 38.04
N ARG A 159 -21.54 -11.14 37.29
CA ARG A 159 -21.95 -12.39 36.61
C ARG A 159 -22.28 -13.50 37.60
N GLN A 160 -21.50 -13.68 38.66
CA GLN A 160 -21.78 -14.67 39.70
C GLN A 160 -23.07 -14.33 40.46
N ASP A 161 -23.28 -13.05 40.75
CA ASP A 161 -24.48 -12.56 41.45
C ASP A 161 -25.73 -12.69 40.56
N ALA A 162 -25.62 -12.42 39.26
CA ALA A 162 -26.71 -12.64 38.30
C ALA A 162 -27.02 -14.13 38.08
N ALA A 163 -25.99 -14.98 38.01
CA ALA A 163 -26.15 -16.43 37.85
C ALA A 163 -26.79 -17.06 39.10
N SER A 164 -26.42 -16.60 40.30
CA SER A 164 -27.01 -17.04 41.56
C SER A 164 -28.44 -16.53 41.75
N ALA A 165 -28.74 -15.30 41.30
CA ALA A 165 -30.11 -14.79 41.24
C ALA A 165 -30.99 -15.64 40.30
N ALA A 166 -30.47 -16.04 39.13
CA ALA A 166 -31.17 -16.91 38.19
C ALA A 166 -31.38 -18.35 38.71
N THR A 167 -30.55 -18.83 39.64
CA THR A 167 -30.74 -20.16 40.28
C THR A 167 -31.71 -20.11 41.46
N SER A 168 -31.96 -18.93 42.04
CA SER A 168 -32.90 -18.74 43.17
C SER A 168 -34.35 -18.42 42.76
N GLY A 169 -34.61 -18.16 41.47
CA GLY A 169 -35.94 -17.93 40.93
C GLY A 169 -36.72 -19.22 40.71
N SER A 170 -37.42 -19.72 41.73
CA SER A 170 -38.39 -20.82 41.58
C SER A 170 -39.59 -20.40 40.71
N PRO A 171 -40.08 -21.24 39.79
CA PRO A 171 -41.19 -20.91 38.91
C PRO A 171 -42.50 -20.94 39.70
N VAL A 172 -43.13 -19.78 39.87
CA VAL A 172 -44.52 -19.70 40.36
C VAL A 172 -45.43 -20.14 39.21
N GLN A 173 -46.06 -21.31 39.37
CA GLN A 173 -47.09 -21.82 38.47
C GLN A 173 -48.34 -20.92 38.47
N PRO A 174 -49.08 -20.83 37.35
CA PRO A 174 -50.31 -20.07 37.27
C PRO A 174 -51.49 -20.88 37.81
N THR A 175 -52.30 -20.28 38.68
CA THR A 175 -53.65 -20.79 39.02
C THR A 175 -54.74 -20.04 38.23
N PRO A 176 -55.83 -20.73 37.84
CA PRO A 176 -56.85 -20.17 36.95
C PRO A 176 -58.08 -19.65 37.72
N GLY A 177 -58.74 -18.60 37.19
CA GLY A 177 -60.15 -18.39 37.44
C GLY A 177 -60.68 -16.95 37.47
N ALA A 178 -61.77 -16.77 36.72
CA ALA A 178 -62.90 -15.86 36.94
C ALA A 178 -62.86 -14.43 36.35
N ALA A 179 -63.46 -14.36 35.15
CA ALA A 179 -64.30 -13.32 34.56
C ALA A 179 -64.73 -12.10 35.39
N GLN A 180 -64.70 -10.93 34.75
CA GLN A 180 -65.90 -10.08 34.61
C GLN A 180 -65.78 -9.12 33.41
N ALA A 181 -66.91 -8.86 32.78
CA ALA A 181 -67.09 -8.25 31.47
C ALA A 181 -67.54 -6.78 31.55
N GLY A 182 -66.87 -5.91 30.76
CA GLY A 182 -67.37 -4.69 30.05
C GLY A 182 -68.05 -3.54 30.83
N PRO A 183 -68.42 -2.41 30.16
CA PRO A 183 -68.17 -2.05 28.76
C PRO A 183 -67.64 -0.59 28.55
N ALA A 184 -67.52 -0.23 27.27
CA ALA A 184 -67.07 1.00 26.65
C ALA A 184 -67.67 2.33 27.14
N THR A 185 -66.99 3.46 26.85
CA THR A 185 -67.47 4.60 26.01
C THR A 185 -66.54 5.82 26.13
N GLY A 186 -66.44 6.62 25.05
CA GLY A 186 -66.13 8.06 25.17
C GLY A 186 -65.08 8.62 24.21
N ALA A 187 -65.52 9.14 23.07
CA ALA A 187 -64.75 10.00 22.17
C ALA A 187 -64.55 11.41 22.75
N GLY A 188 -63.50 12.15 22.31
CA GLY A 188 -63.38 13.58 22.60
C GLY A 188 -62.04 14.26 22.32
N ALA A 189 -61.89 14.71 21.07
CA ALA A 189 -61.11 15.83 20.52
C ALA A 189 -60.14 16.69 21.39
N ALA A 190 -58.96 16.91 20.78
CA ALA A 190 -58.25 18.17 20.54
C ALA A 190 -57.68 19.02 21.71
N THR A 191 -56.35 19.19 21.68
CA THR A 191 -55.60 20.46 21.49
C THR A 191 -54.34 20.53 22.35
N GLY A 192 -53.26 21.11 21.78
CA GLY A 192 -52.39 21.99 22.55
C GLY A 192 -51.02 21.44 22.98
N THR A 193 -50.01 21.86 22.21
CA THR A 193 -48.73 22.42 22.67
C THR A 193 -47.68 21.52 23.31
N GLY A 194 -46.52 21.52 22.66
CA GLY A 194 -45.29 20.85 23.05
C GLY A 194 -44.80 21.21 24.45
N GLY A 195 -44.53 20.16 25.21
CA GLY A 195 -43.70 20.19 26.41
C GLY A 195 -42.45 19.35 26.14
N ALA A 196 -41.30 20.03 26.11
CA ALA A 196 -40.00 19.40 26.17
C ALA A 196 -39.93 18.48 27.39
N THR A 197 -39.71 17.19 27.17
CA THR A 197 -39.25 16.27 28.21
C THR A 197 -37.82 15.87 27.87
N ALA A 198 -36.93 16.25 28.78
CA ALA A 198 -35.51 16.01 28.72
C ALA A 198 -35.24 14.51 28.51
N LEU A 199 -34.58 14.18 27.39
CA LEU A 199 -33.98 12.87 27.18
C LEU A 199 -32.79 12.75 28.14
N ALA A 200 -32.87 11.77 29.02
CA ALA A 200 -31.79 11.38 29.92
C ALA A 200 -30.55 10.93 29.09
N PRO A 201 -29.33 11.35 29.48
CA PRO A 201 -28.10 10.86 28.88
C PRO A 201 -27.66 9.61 29.64
N ASP A 202 -27.78 8.44 29.02
CA ASP A 202 -26.90 7.27 29.17
C ASP A 202 -27.60 6.05 28.59
N ALA A 203 -27.45 5.84 27.28
CA ALA A 203 -27.53 4.51 26.72
C ALA A 203 -26.09 4.08 26.44
N ALA A 204 -25.48 3.43 27.42
CA ALA A 204 -24.21 2.74 27.22
C ALA A 204 -24.33 1.76 26.04
N PRO A 205 -23.29 1.62 25.19
CA PRO A 205 -23.30 0.66 24.10
C PRO A 205 -23.52 -0.75 24.65
N LYS A 206 -24.46 -1.50 24.05
CA LYS A 206 -24.68 -2.91 24.40
C LYS A 206 -23.37 -3.68 24.17
N PRO A 207 -22.82 -4.39 25.17
CA PRO A 207 -21.64 -5.20 24.97
C PRO A 207 -21.99 -6.39 24.05
N LEU A 208 -21.27 -6.53 22.94
CA LEU A 208 -21.26 -7.75 22.13
C LEU A 208 -20.77 -8.91 23.01
N PRO A 209 -21.57 -9.95 23.25
CA PRO A 209 -21.12 -11.11 24.01
C PRO A 209 -20.01 -11.85 23.24
N ASP A 210 -18.98 -12.31 23.96
CA ASP A 210 -17.95 -13.26 23.49
C ASP A 210 -16.89 -12.78 22.48
N ALA A 211 -16.71 -11.47 22.27
CA ALA A 211 -15.59 -10.94 21.49
C ALA A 211 -14.24 -11.12 22.21
N VAL A 212 -13.31 -11.86 21.61
CA VAL A 212 -11.92 -11.92 22.06
C VAL A 212 -11.12 -10.85 21.32
N VAL A 213 -10.56 -9.91 22.08
CA VAL A 213 -9.59 -8.93 21.56
C VAL A 213 -8.26 -9.64 21.38
N VAL A 214 -7.73 -9.67 20.16
CA VAL A 214 -6.38 -10.17 19.91
C VAL A 214 -5.38 -9.06 20.20
N ALA A 215 -4.55 -9.22 21.22
CA ALA A 215 -3.55 -8.23 21.56
C ALA A 215 -2.37 -8.26 20.57
N SER A 216 -2.08 -7.10 19.97
CA SER A 216 -0.90 -6.84 19.12
C SER A 216 0.43 -7.22 19.82
N ARG A 217 1.38 -7.80 19.07
CA ARG A 217 2.77 -8.04 19.51
C ARG A 217 3.56 -6.75 19.50
N ASP A 218 3.39 -5.94 20.54
CA ASP A 218 4.12 -4.68 20.71
C ASP A 218 5.51 -4.96 21.33
N ALA A 219 6.44 -5.45 20.50
CA ALA A 219 7.81 -5.78 20.91
C ALA A 219 8.72 -4.54 21.02
N ALA A 220 9.91 -4.68 21.60
CA ALA A 220 10.89 -3.60 21.62
C ALA A 220 11.52 -3.40 20.22
N PRO A 221 11.75 -2.16 19.78
CA PRO A 221 12.44 -1.89 18.52
C PRO A 221 13.84 -2.52 18.48
N THR A 222 14.23 -3.06 17.33
CA THR A 222 15.57 -3.62 17.12
C THR A 222 16.44 -2.62 16.40
N TRP A 223 17.66 -2.35 16.87
CA TRP A 223 18.55 -1.33 16.28
C TRP A 223 19.81 -1.96 15.66
N PRO A 224 20.41 -1.35 14.63
CA PRO A 224 21.72 -1.75 14.12
C PRO A 224 22.81 -1.71 15.20
N ASP A 225 23.77 -2.63 15.10
CA ASP A 225 24.90 -2.70 16.04
C ASP A 225 25.68 -1.38 16.10
N GLY A 226 25.95 -0.91 17.32
CA GLY A 226 26.73 0.31 17.56
C GLY A 226 25.95 1.63 17.38
N LEU A 227 24.63 1.58 17.16
CA LEU A 227 23.80 2.78 17.09
C LEU A 227 23.71 3.46 18.47
N SER A 228 24.05 4.76 18.52
CA SER A 228 23.94 5.59 19.72
C SER A 228 23.29 6.95 19.39
N ILE A 229 22.93 7.72 20.42
CA ILE A 229 22.37 9.07 20.25
C ILE A 229 23.38 9.97 19.53
N GLU A 230 24.66 9.85 19.88
CA GLU A 230 25.76 10.59 19.27
C GLU A 230 25.91 10.22 17.80
N VAL A 231 25.84 8.93 17.45
CA VAL A 231 25.89 8.48 16.06
C VAL A 231 24.70 9.04 15.26
N LEU A 232 23.48 8.98 15.79
CA LEU A 232 22.28 9.53 15.14
C LEU A 232 22.38 11.06 14.93
N ARG A 233 22.95 11.78 15.91
CA ARG A 233 23.18 13.23 15.83
C ARG A 233 24.28 13.57 14.83
N ASP A 234 25.44 12.91 14.93
CA ASP A 234 26.65 13.32 14.23
C ASP A 234 26.69 12.81 12.78
N GLU A 235 26.18 11.61 12.51
CA GLU A 235 26.20 11.00 11.16
C GLU A 235 24.95 11.31 10.33
N LEU A 236 23.79 11.47 10.98
CA LEU A 236 22.51 11.70 10.31
C LEU A 236 21.90 13.06 10.63
N GLY A 237 22.30 13.75 11.71
CA GLY A 237 21.70 15.02 12.09
C GLY A 237 20.33 14.91 12.73
N ILE A 238 20.00 13.76 13.34
CA ILE A 238 18.72 13.55 14.03
C ILE A 238 18.73 14.30 15.36
N ASP A 239 17.61 14.93 15.70
CA ASP A 239 17.41 15.64 16.97
C ASP A 239 17.72 14.74 18.18
N VAL A 240 18.53 15.26 19.10
CA VAL A 240 19.01 14.51 20.27
C VAL A 240 17.87 14.03 21.17
N THR A 241 16.80 14.83 21.31
CA THR A 241 15.64 14.48 22.13
C THR A 241 14.85 13.36 21.48
N LEU A 242 14.62 13.45 20.17
CA LEU A 242 13.94 12.44 19.38
C LEU A 242 14.74 11.13 19.34
N ALA A 243 16.06 11.20 19.12
CA ALA A 243 16.95 10.05 19.15
C ALA A 243 16.96 9.37 20.52
N ALA A 244 17.05 10.15 21.60
CA ALA A 244 16.98 9.62 22.96
C ALA A 244 15.64 8.93 23.26
N ALA A 245 14.53 9.56 22.87
CA ALA A 245 13.19 8.99 23.06
C ALA A 245 13.00 7.71 22.24
N ALA A 246 13.50 7.68 21.00
CA ALA A 246 13.42 6.52 20.12
C ALA A 246 14.25 5.33 20.65
N LEU A 247 15.50 5.57 21.05
CA LEU A 247 16.35 4.50 21.62
C LEU A 247 15.88 4.04 23.01
N ALA A 248 15.14 4.87 23.74
CA ALA A 248 14.50 4.49 25.01
C ALA A 248 13.15 3.78 24.82
N ALA A 249 12.60 3.75 23.60
CA ALA A 249 11.32 3.12 23.35
C ALA A 249 11.39 1.61 23.66
N THR A 250 10.51 1.17 24.56
CA THR A 250 10.41 -0.25 24.95
C THR A 250 9.44 -1.04 24.08
N ARG A 251 8.72 -0.33 23.21
CA ARG A 251 7.63 -0.82 22.38
C ARG A 251 7.69 -0.16 21.01
N GLU A 252 7.48 -0.92 19.95
CA GLU A 252 7.42 -0.41 18.57
C GLU A 252 6.31 0.62 18.39
N SER A 253 5.19 0.49 19.10
CA SER A 253 4.13 1.51 19.11
C SER A 253 4.61 2.87 19.60
N GLN A 254 5.47 2.89 20.63
CA GLN A 254 6.05 4.14 21.15
C GLN A 254 6.97 4.78 20.10
N LEU A 255 7.79 3.98 19.41
CA LEU A 255 8.64 4.48 18.33
C LEU A 255 7.81 5.02 17.17
N LEU A 256 6.71 4.36 16.81
CA LEU A 256 5.77 4.80 15.79
C LEU A 256 5.10 6.13 16.14
N ASP A 257 4.64 6.28 17.39
CA ASP A 257 4.04 7.53 17.87
C ASP A 257 5.06 8.67 17.83
N LEU A 258 6.29 8.42 18.28
CA LEU A 258 7.40 9.37 18.19
C LEU A 258 7.72 9.75 16.75
N ALA A 259 7.79 8.77 15.84
CA ALA A 259 8.07 9.01 14.44
C ALA A 259 6.95 9.80 13.73
N THR A 260 5.69 9.55 14.09
CA THR A 260 4.52 10.24 13.52
C THR A 260 4.39 11.67 14.05
N THR A 261 4.86 11.92 15.27
CA THR A 261 4.79 13.23 15.93
C THR A 261 6.09 14.02 15.86
N ALA A 262 7.12 13.50 15.18
CA ALA A 262 8.39 14.17 14.98
C ALA A 262 8.20 15.53 14.31
N GLU A 263 8.82 16.58 14.87
CA GLU A 263 8.74 17.94 14.31
C GLU A 263 9.34 18.02 12.90
N VAL A 264 10.36 17.18 12.63
CA VAL A 264 10.97 17.01 11.32
C VAL A 264 10.63 15.60 10.80
N PRO A 265 9.64 15.46 9.91
CA PRO A 265 9.10 14.17 9.48
C PRO A 265 10.16 13.12 9.08
N TRP A 266 11.12 13.48 8.23
CA TRP A 266 12.13 12.51 7.75
C TRP A 266 12.95 11.90 8.90
N GLN A 267 13.16 12.60 10.01
CA GLN A 267 13.92 12.07 11.15
C GLN A 267 13.17 10.92 11.82
N GLY A 268 11.85 11.06 12.00
CA GLY A 268 10.99 9.97 12.44
C GLY A 268 11.01 8.79 11.46
N GLU A 269 11.02 9.09 10.16
CA GLU A 269 11.11 8.04 9.14
C GLU A 269 12.44 7.30 9.13
N ALA A 270 13.55 8.01 9.29
CA ALA A 270 14.89 7.46 9.39
C ALA A 270 15.00 6.51 10.59
N LEU A 271 14.45 6.90 11.74
CA LEU A 271 14.42 6.05 12.94
C LEU A 271 13.64 4.76 12.71
N LEU A 272 12.48 4.82 12.02
CA LEU A 272 11.73 3.63 11.64
C LEU A 272 12.50 2.75 10.66
N ALA A 273 13.18 3.33 9.67
CA ALA A 273 13.99 2.57 8.71
C ALA A 273 15.11 1.79 9.43
N LEU A 274 15.85 2.47 10.31
CA LEU A 274 16.90 1.84 11.14
C LEU A 274 16.31 0.71 12.01
N ALA A 275 15.15 0.95 12.63
CA ALA A 275 14.48 -0.05 13.47
C ALA A 275 14.01 -1.29 12.70
N THR A 276 13.84 -1.17 11.38
CA THR A 276 13.44 -2.26 10.48
C THR A 276 14.61 -2.93 9.75
N GLY A 277 15.85 -2.62 10.14
CA GLY A 277 17.06 -3.26 9.63
C GLY A 277 17.81 -2.50 8.53
N SER A 278 17.46 -1.25 8.22
CA SER A 278 18.29 -0.39 7.38
C SER A 278 19.59 0.00 8.09
N THR A 279 20.68 0.15 7.34
CA THR A 279 21.92 0.72 7.86
C THR A 279 21.91 2.25 7.80
N ILE A 280 22.84 2.91 8.50
CA ILE A 280 23.02 4.37 8.43
C ILE A 280 23.28 4.83 6.99
N GLU A 281 24.06 4.07 6.20
CA GLU A 281 24.32 4.42 4.81
C GLU A 281 23.09 4.23 3.92
N ASP A 282 22.25 3.22 4.17
CA ASP A 282 20.97 3.08 3.46
C ASP A 282 20.07 4.30 3.71
N VAL A 283 19.98 4.75 4.97
CA VAL A 283 19.22 5.95 5.34
C VAL A 283 19.82 7.21 4.69
N ARG A 284 21.14 7.35 4.68
CA ARG A 284 21.82 8.48 4.03
C ARG A 284 21.51 8.53 2.54
N ASP A 285 21.62 7.40 1.85
CA ASP A 285 21.30 7.27 0.43
C ASP A 285 19.81 7.52 0.16
N ASP A 286 18.94 6.98 1.01
CA ASP A 286 17.49 7.15 0.86
C ASP A 286 17.07 8.60 1.06
N PHE A 287 17.60 9.30 2.06
CA PHE A 287 17.22 10.70 2.29
C PHE A 287 18.10 11.70 1.52
N GLN A 288 19.06 11.22 0.71
CA GLN A 288 20.04 12.02 -0.02
C GLN A 288 20.79 12.99 0.90
N LEU A 289 21.16 12.50 2.08
CA LEU A 289 21.87 13.27 3.08
C LEU A 289 23.35 13.39 2.69
N ARG A 290 23.92 14.57 2.88
CA ARG A 290 25.36 14.81 2.71
C ARG A 290 26.11 14.32 3.96
N ARG A 291 27.39 13.99 3.79
CA ARG A 291 28.26 13.75 4.95
C ARG A 291 28.60 15.08 5.63
N PRO A 292 28.87 15.11 6.95
CA PRO A 292 29.23 16.35 7.66
C PRO A 292 30.38 17.12 6.98
N GLU A 293 31.39 16.39 6.49
CA GLU A 293 32.57 16.95 5.79
C GLU A 293 32.23 17.66 4.47
N GLN A 294 31.07 17.36 3.88
CA GLN A 294 30.59 17.88 2.60
C GLN A 294 29.61 19.04 2.76
N VAL A 295 29.27 19.40 4.00
CA VAL A 295 28.40 20.55 4.31
C VAL A 295 29.28 21.79 4.45
N ALA A 296 29.04 22.79 3.60
CA ALA A 296 29.77 24.05 3.68
C ALA A 296 29.42 24.79 4.99
N ALA A 297 30.41 25.48 5.56
CA ALA A 297 30.25 26.20 6.84
C ALA A 297 29.40 27.48 6.74
N GLY A 298 28.99 27.87 5.52
CA GLY A 298 28.14 29.02 5.26
C GLY A 298 26.67 28.64 5.17
N SER A 299 25.77 29.57 5.48
CA SER A 299 24.33 29.42 5.26
C SER A 299 23.84 30.46 4.27
N SER A 300 24.46 30.46 3.08
CA SER A 300 24.02 31.30 1.98
C SER A 300 22.59 30.92 1.56
N ASP A 301 21.81 31.89 1.07
CA ASP A 301 20.43 31.62 0.64
C ASP A 301 20.39 30.58 -0.50
N SER A 302 21.41 30.55 -1.37
CA SER A 302 21.59 29.54 -2.42
C SER A 302 21.76 28.12 -1.86
N GLU A 303 22.56 27.95 -0.82
CA GLU A 303 22.75 26.63 -0.19
C GLU A 303 21.51 26.16 0.56
N LEU A 304 20.74 27.08 1.14
CA LEU A 304 19.45 26.75 1.76
C LEU A 304 18.43 26.29 0.72
N ILE A 305 18.42 26.94 -0.44
CA ILE A 305 17.56 26.54 -1.57
C ILE A 305 17.96 25.14 -2.08
N GLU A 306 19.26 24.86 -2.21
CA GLU A 306 19.74 23.51 -2.57
C GLU A 306 19.40 22.48 -1.49
N GLY A 307 19.54 22.83 -0.21
CA GLY A 307 19.13 21.97 0.90
C GLY A 307 17.63 21.66 0.91
N LEU A 308 16.76 22.59 0.46
CA LEU A 308 15.32 22.39 0.29
C LEU A 308 14.97 21.44 -0.86
N ARG A 309 15.92 21.13 -1.75
CA ARG A 309 15.75 20.16 -2.84
C ARG A 309 16.14 18.73 -2.44
N THR A 310 16.79 18.55 -1.29
CA THR A 310 17.12 17.21 -0.75
C THR A 310 15.86 16.39 -0.48
N ARG A 311 15.95 15.06 -0.59
CA ARG A 311 14.82 14.14 -0.34
C ARG A 311 14.32 14.24 1.10
N ALA A 312 15.22 14.45 2.07
CA ALA A 312 14.90 14.78 3.45
C ALA A 312 14.02 16.03 3.59
N ALA A 313 14.42 17.17 3.01
CA ALA A 313 13.64 18.40 3.07
C ALA A 313 12.27 18.22 2.38
N ARG A 314 12.20 17.46 1.28
CA ARG A 314 10.96 17.20 0.55
C ARG A 314 9.93 16.36 1.31
N SER A 315 10.31 15.72 2.42
CA SER A 315 9.35 15.11 3.36
C SER A 315 8.57 16.16 4.16
N SER A 316 9.21 17.30 4.38
CA SER A 316 8.75 18.38 5.26
C SER A 316 8.23 19.57 4.46
N PHE A 317 8.64 19.68 3.19
CA PHE A 317 8.35 20.79 2.31
C PHE A 317 8.00 20.34 0.87
N THR A 318 6.93 20.89 0.31
CA THR A 318 6.48 20.70 -1.06
C THR A 318 6.70 22.00 -1.84
N TRP A 319 7.33 21.91 -3.01
CA TRP A 319 7.39 23.04 -3.94
C TRP A 319 6.05 23.18 -4.64
N ILE A 320 5.43 24.36 -4.55
CA ILE A 320 4.16 24.64 -5.22
C ILE A 320 4.48 25.20 -6.61
N GLU A 321 4.32 24.37 -7.64
CA GLU A 321 4.57 24.76 -9.04
C GLU A 321 3.26 24.96 -9.82
N ASN A 322 2.16 24.35 -9.37
CA ASN A 322 0.84 24.46 -10.01
C ASN A 322 -0.34 24.38 -9.01
N ASP A 323 -1.55 24.66 -9.49
CA ASP A 323 -2.80 24.64 -8.73
C ASP A 323 -3.14 23.25 -8.11
N GLU A 324 -2.59 22.17 -8.65
CA GLU A 324 -2.78 20.81 -8.14
C GLU A 324 -1.86 20.53 -6.94
N ASP A 325 -0.60 20.96 -6.99
CA ASP A 325 0.34 20.92 -5.86
C ASP A 325 -0.21 21.70 -4.66
N LEU A 326 -0.85 22.83 -4.95
CA LEU A 326 -1.54 23.68 -3.99
C LEU A 326 -2.73 22.98 -3.33
N ARG A 327 -3.62 22.34 -4.12
CA ARG A 327 -4.75 21.56 -3.57
C ARG A 327 -4.28 20.38 -2.74
N ARG A 328 -3.27 19.65 -3.19
CA ARG A 328 -2.67 18.51 -2.47
C ARG A 328 -2.12 18.91 -1.10
N ALA A 329 -1.58 20.12 -0.98
CA ALA A 329 -1.02 20.64 0.26
C ALA A 329 -2.05 21.13 1.29
N ILE A 330 -3.29 21.42 0.86
CA ILE A 330 -4.32 22.14 1.64
C ILE A 330 -5.49 21.23 2.06
N ASP A 331 -6.04 20.44 1.13
CA ASP A 331 -7.36 19.82 1.32
C ASP A 331 -7.33 18.42 1.93
N GLY A 332 -6.15 17.79 2.03
CA GLY A 332 -6.06 16.36 2.25
C GLY A 332 -6.52 15.57 1.01
N LEU A 333 -5.93 14.40 0.78
CA LEU A 333 -6.20 13.62 -0.42
C LEU A 333 -7.61 13.01 -0.33
N THR A 334 -8.43 13.18 -1.37
CA THR A 334 -9.61 12.34 -1.58
C THR A 334 -9.20 10.87 -1.72
N PHE A 335 -10.12 9.92 -1.58
CA PHE A 335 -9.78 8.50 -1.70
C PHE A 335 -9.13 8.15 -3.05
N ALA A 336 -9.62 8.73 -4.17
CA ALA A 336 -9.03 8.55 -5.49
C ALA A 336 -7.59 9.13 -5.56
N GLN A 337 -7.40 10.35 -5.06
CA GLN A 337 -6.07 10.99 -4.99
C GLN A 337 -5.11 10.24 -4.05
N TRP A 338 -5.63 9.59 -3.01
CA TRP A 338 -4.86 8.73 -2.13
C TRP A 338 -4.44 7.43 -2.81
N GLN A 339 -5.29 6.85 -3.67
CA GLN A 339 -4.95 5.65 -4.44
C GLN A 339 -3.79 5.89 -5.41
N VAL A 340 -3.63 7.11 -5.91
CA VAL A 340 -2.50 7.49 -6.78
C VAL A 340 -1.39 8.26 -6.04
N PHE A 341 -1.43 8.34 -4.70
CA PHE A 341 -0.43 9.08 -3.94
C PHE A 341 0.91 8.35 -3.91
N LEU A 342 1.93 8.95 -4.53
CA LEU A 342 3.30 8.45 -4.47
C LEU A 342 4.05 9.06 -3.29
N HIS A 343 4.46 8.22 -2.34
CA HIS A 343 5.29 8.65 -1.22
C HIS A 343 6.65 9.19 -1.73
N PRO A 344 7.25 10.23 -1.11
CA PRO A 344 8.58 10.72 -1.48
C PRO A 344 9.64 9.61 -1.51
N GLN A 345 9.50 8.61 -0.64
CA GLN A 345 10.40 7.46 -0.66
C GLN A 345 10.24 6.56 -1.90
N GLN A 346 9.07 6.50 -2.51
CA GLN A 346 8.81 5.71 -3.71
C GLN A 346 9.24 6.44 -5.00
N ARG A 347 9.38 7.77 -4.96
CA ARG A 347 9.79 8.61 -6.10
C ARG A 347 11.12 8.16 -6.72
N ALA A 348 12.10 7.79 -5.89
CA ALA A 348 13.39 7.30 -6.40
C ALA A 348 13.25 6.05 -7.30
N LEU A 349 12.27 5.18 -7.04
CA LEU A 349 12.02 3.98 -7.84
C LEU A 349 11.37 4.34 -9.19
N VAL A 350 10.46 5.31 -9.18
CA VAL A 350 9.85 5.88 -10.39
C VAL A 350 10.92 6.55 -11.25
N ASP A 351 11.79 7.35 -10.62
CA ASP A 351 12.77 8.16 -11.32
C ASP A 351 13.98 7.35 -11.82
N SER A 352 14.25 6.21 -11.18
CA SER A 352 15.39 5.34 -11.53
C SER A 352 15.43 4.94 -13.01
N ARG A 353 16.65 4.75 -13.53
CA ARG A 353 16.95 4.36 -14.93
C ARG A 353 17.81 3.08 -15.00
N PRO A 354 17.29 1.94 -14.55
CA PRO A 354 17.99 0.66 -14.64
C PRO A 354 18.32 0.28 -16.10
N ASN A 355 19.53 -0.25 -16.32
CA ASN A 355 19.91 -0.84 -17.60
C ASN A 355 19.38 -2.28 -17.70
N GLY A 356 18.13 -2.45 -18.11
CA GLY A 356 17.39 -3.73 -18.17
C GLY A 356 16.33 -3.88 -17.07
N PRO A 357 15.88 -5.12 -16.79
CA PRO A 357 14.75 -5.36 -15.91
C PRO A 357 14.97 -4.87 -14.48
N MET A 358 13.91 -4.32 -13.89
CA MET A 358 13.84 -3.91 -12.49
C MET A 358 12.70 -4.62 -11.77
N ARG A 359 12.94 -4.97 -10.51
CA ARG A 359 11.96 -5.60 -9.64
C ARG A 359 11.71 -4.74 -8.41
N ILE A 360 10.44 -4.55 -8.06
CA ILE A 360 10.05 -4.11 -6.73
C ILE A 360 9.26 -5.23 -6.06
N SER A 361 9.60 -5.53 -4.81
CA SER A 361 8.84 -6.44 -3.96
C SER A 361 8.34 -5.70 -2.72
N GLY A 362 7.31 -6.21 -2.07
CA GLY A 362 6.80 -5.64 -0.83
C GLY A 362 5.49 -6.29 -0.41
N GLY A 363 5.14 -6.23 0.86
CA GLY A 363 3.90 -6.82 1.37
C GLY A 363 2.65 -6.07 0.88
N ALA A 364 1.48 -6.54 1.32
CA ALA A 364 0.23 -5.88 1.00
C ALA A 364 0.26 -4.42 1.45
N GLY A 365 -0.29 -3.50 0.64
CA GLY A 365 -0.42 -2.09 1.02
C GLY A 365 0.85 -1.25 0.96
N THR A 366 1.97 -1.75 0.45
CA THR A 366 3.24 -0.98 0.40
C THR A 366 3.38 0.00 -0.78
N GLY A 367 2.34 0.11 -1.62
CA GLY A 367 2.29 1.05 -2.75
C GLY A 367 2.99 0.59 -4.03
N LYS A 368 3.13 -0.72 -4.23
CA LYS A 368 3.71 -1.32 -5.47
C LYS A 368 2.98 -0.87 -6.75
N THR A 369 1.66 -1.00 -6.75
CA THR A 369 0.76 -0.55 -7.82
C THR A 369 0.96 0.94 -8.12
N VAL A 370 1.06 1.78 -7.09
CA VAL A 370 1.30 3.23 -7.23
C VAL A 370 2.62 3.50 -7.94
N VAL A 371 3.70 2.80 -7.56
CA VAL A 371 4.99 2.92 -8.25
C VAL A 371 4.87 2.51 -9.71
N ALA A 372 4.18 1.42 -10.03
CA ALA A 372 3.98 0.96 -11.41
C ALA A 372 3.22 2.00 -12.26
N VAL A 373 2.17 2.60 -11.71
CA VAL A 373 1.37 3.66 -12.36
C VAL A 373 2.21 4.91 -12.60
N HIS A 374 2.88 5.45 -11.56
CA HIS A 374 3.72 6.64 -11.70
C HIS A 374 4.88 6.42 -12.66
N ARG A 375 5.51 5.24 -12.62
CA ARG A 375 6.60 4.88 -13.53
C ARG A 375 6.13 4.77 -14.98
N THR A 376 4.91 4.27 -15.20
CA THR A 376 4.30 4.25 -16.54
C THR A 376 4.19 5.66 -17.13
N VAL A 377 3.66 6.61 -16.34
CA VAL A 377 3.54 8.02 -16.75
C VAL A 377 4.90 8.66 -16.99
N GLU A 378 5.85 8.43 -16.07
CA GLU A 378 7.20 8.98 -16.17
C GLU A 378 7.94 8.47 -17.41
N LEU A 379 7.83 7.18 -17.74
CA LEU A 379 8.42 6.63 -18.97
C LEU A 379 7.79 7.22 -20.23
N ALA A 380 6.47 7.42 -20.24
CA ALA A 380 5.79 8.05 -21.37
C ALA A 380 6.26 9.50 -21.59
N ARG A 381 6.43 10.27 -20.50
CA ARG A 381 6.97 11.64 -20.54
C ARG A 381 8.40 11.67 -21.04
N ARG A 382 9.23 10.71 -20.62
CA ARG A 382 10.63 10.60 -21.08
C ARG A 382 10.72 10.27 -22.56
N ASP A 383 9.95 9.31 -23.05
CA ASP A 383 9.89 8.98 -24.48
C ASP A 383 9.49 10.22 -25.29
N ALA A 384 8.43 10.92 -24.86
CA ALA A 384 7.98 12.16 -25.52
C ALA A 384 9.06 13.26 -25.52
N ALA A 385 9.74 13.49 -24.38
CA ALA A 385 10.83 14.46 -24.26
C ALA A 385 12.04 14.10 -25.13
N ALA A 386 12.27 12.81 -25.39
CA ALA A 386 13.29 12.32 -26.31
C ALA A 386 12.86 12.36 -27.79
N GLY A 387 11.68 12.90 -28.10
CA GLY A 387 11.12 12.95 -29.46
C GLY A 387 10.65 11.58 -29.97
N GLN A 388 10.40 10.63 -29.06
CA GLN A 388 9.98 9.27 -29.39
C GLN A 388 8.51 9.07 -29.08
N GLU A 389 7.82 8.30 -29.91
CA GLU A 389 6.46 7.89 -29.62
C GLU A 389 6.47 6.79 -28.55
N PRO A 390 5.77 6.98 -27.41
CA PRO A 390 5.75 5.99 -26.35
C PRO A 390 5.10 4.70 -26.86
N ARG A 391 5.67 3.55 -26.52
CA ARG A 391 5.07 2.22 -26.77
C ARG A 391 5.17 1.41 -25.49
N ILE A 392 4.17 1.57 -24.62
CA ILE A 392 4.20 1.07 -23.25
C ILE A 392 3.06 0.09 -23.04
N LEU A 393 3.36 -1.04 -22.39
CA LEU A 393 2.36 -1.96 -21.86
C LEU A 393 2.39 -1.91 -20.33
N LEU A 394 1.27 -1.56 -19.72
CA LEU A 394 1.01 -1.78 -18.30
C LEU A 394 0.06 -2.97 -18.16
N THR A 395 0.49 -4.02 -17.48
CA THR A 395 -0.24 -5.28 -17.39
C THR A 395 -0.35 -5.80 -15.97
N THR A 396 -1.30 -6.69 -15.75
CA THR A 396 -1.60 -7.31 -14.48
C THR A 396 -2.34 -8.63 -14.71
N TYR A 397 -2.56 -9.41 -13.65
CA TYR A 397 -3.17 -10.72 -13.71
C TYR A 397 -4.69 -10.69 -14.00
N THR A 398 -5.44 -9.74 -13.44
CA THR A 398 -6.91 -9.71 -13.57
C THR A 398 -7.43 -8.56 -14.43
N ARG A 399 -8.58 -8.78 -15.08
CA ARG A 399 -9.25 -7.75 -15.91
C ARG A 399 -9.66 -6.52 -15.08
N ASN A 400 -10.23 -6.75 -13.89
CA ASN A 400 -10.71 -5.67 -13.03
C ASN A 400 -9.55 -4.77 -12.57
N LEU A 401 -8.39 -5.37 -12.25
CA LEU A 401 -7.21 -4.60 -11.87
C LEU A 401 -6.63 -3.85 -13.08
N ALA A 402 -6.68 -4.40 -14.29
CA ALA A 402 -6.27 -3.67 -15.49
C ALA A 402 -7.15 -2.42 -15.74
N ASP A 403 -8.46 -2.54 -15.54
CA ASP A 403 -9.37 -1.39 -15.66
C ASP A 403 -9.10 -0.34 -14.58
N ASP A 404 -8.73 -0.77 -13.37
CA ASP A 404 -8.34 0.12 -12.28
C ASP A 404 -7.02 0.86 -12.53
N LEU A 405 -5.99 0.12 -12.97
CA LEU A 405 -4.71 0.69 -13.42
C LEU A 405 -4.92 1.74 -14.52
N ARG A 406 -5.83 1.48 -15.46
CA ARG A 406 -6.15 2.43 -16.53
C ARG A 406 -6.75 3.72 -15.97
N ARG A 407 -7.68 3.62 -15.01
CA ARG A 407 -8.27 4.80 -14.34
C ARG A 407 -7.20 5.58 -13.57
N GLN A 408 -6.35 4.90 -12.80
CA GLN A 408 -5.29 5.53 -12.03
C GLN A 408 -4.28 6.28 -12.92
N VAL A 409 -3.88 5.70 -14.06
CA VAL A 409 -3.03 6.40 -15.02
C VAL A 409 -3.73 7.62 -15.62
N ALA A 410 -5.01 7.50 -15.99
CA ALA A 410 -5.77 8.62 -16.56
C ALA A 410 -5.99 9.75 -15.54
N GLU A 411 -6.11 9.43 -14.25
CA GLU A 411 -6.17 10.41 -13.17
C GLU A 411 -4.82 11.14 -13.00
N LEU A 412 -3.71 10.41 -13.12
CA LEU A 412 -2.36 10.98 -12.96
C LEU A 412 -1.91 11.82 -14.17
N ASP A 413 -2.26 11.41 -15.39
CA ASP A 413 -1.95 12.15 -16.61
C ASP A 413 -3.06 11.96 -17.67
N PRO A 414 -4.05 12.87 -17.71
CA PRO A 414 -5.16 12.81 -18.66
C PRO A 414 -4.72 13.01 -20.13
N SER A 415 -3.50 13.50 -20.38
CA SER A 415 -3.02 13.79 -21.73
C SER A 415 -2.45 12.57 -22.44
N LEU A 416 -2.22 11.47 -21.71
CA LEU A 416 -1.66 10.25 -22.28
C LEU A 416 -2.62 9.56 -23.26
N ASN A 417 -2.09 9.22 -24.44
CA ASN A 417 -2.83 8.49 -25.45
C ASN A 417 -2.89 6.99 -25.13
N PHE A 418 -4.09 6.47 -24.91
CA PHE A 418 -4.32 5.05 -24.70
C PHE A 418 -4.59 4.32 -26.02
N THR A 419 -4.02 3.12 -26.17
CA THR A 419 -4.23 2.25 -27.35
C THR A 419 -4.71 0.86 -26.95
N GLU A 420 -5.59 0.29 -27.75
CA GLU A 420 -6.06 -1.11 -27.63
C GLU A 420 -5.33 -2.05 -28.60
N GLN A 421 -4.43 -1.52 -29.43
CA GLN A 421 -3.73 -2.27 -30.48
C GLN A 421 -2.27 -2.55 -30.08
N VAL A 422 -1.90 -3.83 -30.11
CA VAL A 422 -0.52 -4.28 -29.81
C VAL A 422 0.48 -3.69 -30.80
N GLY A 423 1.50 -3.02 -30.26
CA GLY A 423 2.61 -2.43 -31.03
C GLY A 423 2.33 -1.05 -31.65
N ARG A 424 1.15 -0.48 -31.43
CA ARG A 424 0.87 0.92 -31.81
C ARG A 424 1.46 1.89 -30.78
N PRO A 425 1.89 3.10 -31.22
CA PRO A 425 2.16 4.22 -30.32
C PRO A 425 1.03 4.46 -29.31
N GLY A 426 1.41 4.76 -28.08
CA GLY A 426 0.53 4.96 -26.93
C GLY A 426 0.79 4.00 -25.78
N LEU A 427 -0.05 4.12 -24.76
CA LEU A 427 -0.10 3.25 -23.60
C LEU A 427 -1.21 2.21 -23.76
N MET A 428 -0.86 0.92 -23.70
CA MET A 428 -1.84 -0.16 -23.57
C MET A 428 -1.92 -0.61 -22.12
N VAL A 429 -3.13 -0.62 -21.55
CA VAL A 429 -3.41 -1.22 -20.23
C VAL A 429 -4.29 -2.44 -20.44
N SER A 430 -3.75 -3.64 -20.20
CA SER A 430 -4.45 -4.89 -20.52
C SER A 430 -3.83 -6.09 -19.82
N GLY A 431 -4.63 -7.12 -19.54
CA GLY A 431 -4.11 -8.45 -19.16
C GLY A 431 -3.38 -9.15 -20.30
N LEU A 432 -2.43 -10.03 -19.96
CA LEU A 432 -1.55 -10.72 -20.91
C LEU A 432 -2.30 -11.68 -21.85
N ASP A 433 -3.39 -12.31 -21.42
CA ASP A 433 -4.18 -13.21 -22.27
C ASP A 433 -4.78 -12.49 -23.48
N LYS A 434 -5.28 -11.26 -23.29
CA LYS A 434 -5.82 -10.43 -24.37
C LYS A 434 -4.70 -10.01 -25.34
N VAL A 435 -3.51 -9.70 -24.81
CA VAL A 435 -2.33 -9.37 -25.63
C VAL A 435 -1.89 -10.58 -26.46
N ALA A 436 -1.79 -11.77 -25.85
CA ALA A 436 -1.43 -13.01 -26.54
C ALA A 436 -2.44 -13.34 -27.65
N ARG A 437 -3.75 -13.24 -27.35
CA ARG A 437 -4.81 -13.46 -28.34
C ARG A 437 -4.68 -12.51 -29.53
N ALA A 438 -4.42 -11.22 -29.30
CA ALA A 438 -4.24 -10.24 -30.36
C ALA A 438 -3.02 -10.54 -31.25
N ILE A 439 -1.90 -10.99 -30.64
CA ILE A 439 -0.70 -11.42 -31.37
C ILE A 439 -1.01 -12.63 -32.25
N LEU A 440 -1.65 -13.65 -31.70
CA LEU A 440 -1.99 -14.88 -32.43
C LEU A 440 -3.01 -14.62 -33.55
N GLN A 441 -3.97 -13.72 -33.32
CA GLN A 441 -4.92 -13.30 -34.36
C GLN A 441 -4.22 -12.60 -35.52
N ARG A 442 -3.18 -11.80 -35.25
CA ARG A 442 -2.36 -11.18 -36.29
C ARG A 442 -1.45 -12.18 -37.00
N ALA A 443 -0.99 -13.22 -36.31
CA ALA A 443 -0.22 -14.31 -36.91
C ALA A 443 -1.05 -15.12 -37.92
N GLY A 444 -2.33 -15.35 -37.62
CA GLY A 444 -3.23 -16.13 -38.47
C GLY A 444 -2.66 -17.53 -38.75
N ASP A 445 -2.79 -18.01 -39.99
CA ASP A 445 -2.33 -19.35 -40.38
C ASP A 445 -0.80 -19.51 -40.34
N ALA A 446 -0.04 -18.40 -40.32
CA ALA A 446 1.42 -18.44 -40.25
C ALA A 446 1.94 -19.01 -38.91
N ILE A 447 1.07 -19.11 -37.89
CA ILE A 447 1.41 -19.72 -36.60
C ILE A 447 1.74 -21.21 -36.70
N ALA A 448 1.36 -21.89 -37.79
CA ALA A 448 1.45 -23.35 -37.92
C ALA A 448 2.83 -23.95 -37.62
N ASP A 449 3.90 -23.33 -38.11
CA ASP A 449 5.26 -23.83 -37.87
C ASP A 449 5.72 -23.57 -36.43
N THR A 450 5.33 -22.43 -35.85
CA THR A 450 5.57 -22.14 -34.42
C THR A 450 4.81 -23.11 -33.53
N ALA A 451 3.57 -23.44 -33.88
CA ALA A 451 2.77 -24.44 -33.17
C ALA A 451 3.41 -25.82 -33.21
N ALA A 452 3.96 -26.24 -34.35
CA ALA A 452 4.70 -27.49 -34.45
C ALA A 452 5.93 -27.50 -33.54
N GLN A 453 6.67 -26.38 -33.45
CA GLN A 453 7.86 -26.27 -32.60
C GLN A 453 7.54 -26.26 -31.10
N VAL A 454 6.46 -25.60 -30.68
CA VAL A 454 6.12 -25.42 -29.25
C VAL A 454 5.29 -26.60 -28.73
N LEU A 455 4.29 -27.05 -29.50
CA LEU A 455 3.31 -28.06 -29.08
C LEU A 455 3.59 -29.44 -29.65
N GLY A 456 4.49 -29.57 -30.63
CA GLY A 456 4.77 -30.83 -31.31
C GLY A 456 3.68 -31.25 -32.30
N ARG A 457 2.72 -30.36 -32.60
CA ARG A 457 1.63 -30.57 -33.56
C ARG A 457 1.47 -29.31 -34.40
N ARG A 458 1.47 -29.46 -35.72
CA ARG A 458 1.20 -28.35 -36.65
C ARG A 458 -0.28 -27.99 -36.55
N ARG A 459 -0.60 -26.72 -36.24
CA ARG A 459 -1.98 -26.23 -36.09
C ARG A 459 -2.09 -24.78 -36.53
N THR A 460 -3.12 -24.46 -37.31
CA THR A 460 -3.45 -23.07 -37.68
C THR A 460 -4.47 -22.46 -36.71
N ASN A 461 -5.44 -23.25 -36.24
CA ASN A 461 -6.39 -22.78 -35.22
C ASN A 461 -5.82 -22.96 -33.80
N VAL A 462 -5.54 -21.83 -33.15
CA VAL A 462 -5.01 -21.76 -31.77
C VAL A 462 -5.78 -20.74 -30.90
N LEU A 463 -6.88 -20.18 -31.42
CA LEU A 463 -7.65 -19.12 -30.74
C LEU A 463 -8.89 -19.65 -30.02
N THR A 464 -9.30 -20.88 -30.29
CA THR A 464 -10.46 -21.49 -29.64
C THR A 464 -10.03 -22.06 -28.30
N VAL A 465 -10.68 -21.60 -27.21
CA VAL A 465 -10.50 -22.15 -25.87
C VAL A 465 -11.69 -23.04 -25.52
N THR A 466 -11.45 -24.18 -24.90
CA THR A 466 -12.51 -25.08 -24.42
C THR A 466 -12.80 -24.85 -22.93
N ARG A 467 -14.08 -24.95 -22.54
CA ARG A 467 -14.49 -25.00 -21.12
C ARG A 467 -14.48 -26.42 -20.55
N LYS A 468 -14.42 -27.45 -21.40
CA LYS A 468 -14.29 -28.84 -20.97
C LYS A 468 -12.85 -29.13 -20.59
N ASN A 469 -12.65 -29.84 -19.49
CA ASN A 469 -11.34 -30.29 -19.07
C ASN A 469 -10.87 -31.45 -19.95
N LEU A 470 -9.99 -31.17 -20.91
CA LEU A 470 -9.46 -32.20 -21.82
C LEU A 470 -8.51 -33.18 -21.11
N TRP A 471 -8.05 -32.86 -19.90
CA TRP A 471 -7.25 -33.80 -19.11
C TRP A 471 -8.07 -35.01 -18.66
N ASP A 472 -9.37 -34.84 -18.39
CA ASP A 472 -10.28 -35.96 -18.07
C ASP A 472 -10.47 -36.90 -19.27
N ASP A 473 -10.65 -36.34 -20.47
CA ASP A 473 -10.70 -37.09 -21.71
C ASP A 473 -9.38 -37.87 -21.94
N ALA A 474 -8.24 -37.20 -21.75
CA ALA A 474 -6.92 -37.81 -21.92
C ALA A 474 -6.66 -38.95 -20.92
N LEU A 475 -7.07 -38.79 -19.66
CA LEU A 475 -7.01 -39.84 -18.64
C LEU A 475 -7.89 -41.03 -19.02
N THR A 476 -9.13 -40.78 -19.44
CA THR A 476 -10.07 -41.83 -19.87
C THR A 476 -9.52 -42.65 -21.05
N LEU A 477 -8.88 -41.98 -22.01
CA LEU A 477 -8.26 -42.62 -23.18
C LEU A 477 -7.00 -43.42 -22.86
N THR A 478 -6.33 -43.12 -21.74
CA THR A 478 -5.07 -43.78 -21.34
C THR A 478 -5.32 -44.98 -20.42
N GLY A 479 -6.49 -45.06 -19.77
CA GLY A 479 -6.86 -46.19 -18.92
C GLY A 479 -5.98 -46.32 -17.67
N ASP A 480 -5.65 -47.55 -17.27
CA ASP A 480 -5.01 -47.82 -15.99
C ASP A 480 -3.47 -47.65 -15.96
N ASP A 481 -2.85 -47.21 -17.06
CA ASP A 481 -1.39 -47.14 -17.23
C ASP A 481 -0.68 -46.12 -16.33
N LEU A 482 -1.43 -45.21 -15.70
CA LEU A 482 -0.92 -44.21 -14.76
C LEU A 482 -1.22 -44.65 -13.32
N PRO A 483 -0.25 -44.59 -12.38
CA PRO A 483 -0.51 -44.82 -10.95
C PRO A 483 -1.61 -43.90 -10.41
N GLU A 484 -2.47 -44.41 -9.53
CA GLU A 484 -3.65 -43.70 -8.99
C GLU A 484 -3.30 -42.34 -8.38
N ASN A 485 -2.18 -42.27 -7.65
CA ASN A 485 -1.68 -41.03 -7.04
C ASN A 485 -1.21 -39.96 -8.04
N LEU A 486 -1.08 -40.30 -9.33
CA LEU A 486 -0.73 -39.38 -10.42
C LEU A 486 -1.92 -39.07 -11.33
N ARG A 487 -3.07 -39.74 -11.16
CA ARG A 487 -4.31 -39.50 -11.92
C ARG A 487 -5.07 -38.29 -11.40
N SER A 488 -4.36 -37.15 -11.34
CA SER A 488 -4.93 -35.86 -10.97
C SER A 488 -4.78 -34.92 -12.15
N THR A 489 -5.89 -34.30 -12.56
CA THR A 489 -5.90 -33.27 -13.61
C THR A 489 -5.00 -32.11 -13.23
N ASP A 490 -5.07 -31.65 -11.98
CA ASP A 490 -4.27 -30.54 -11.46
C ASP A 490 -2.78 -30.86 -11.50
N PHE A 491 -2.41 -32.12 -11.19
CA PHE A 491 -1.03 -32.57 -11.31
C PHE A 491 -0.55 -32.53 -12.76
N LEU A 492 -1.33 -33.08 -13.70
CA LEU A 492 -0.98 -33.18 -15.11
C LEU A 492 -0.91 -31.81 -15.78
N GLU A 493 -1.90 -30.96 -15.54
CA GLU A 493 -1.94 -29.58 -16.02
C GLU A 493 -0.74 -28.80 -15.48
N SER A 494 -0.49 -28.89 -14.16
CA SER A 494 0.64 -28.20 -13.55
C SER A 494 2.00 -28.74 -14.02
N GLU A 495 2.11 -30.03 -14.35
CA GLU A 495 3.33 -30.61 -14.94
C GLU A 495 3.52 -30.13 -16.39
N TYR A 496 2.43 -30.06 -17.15
CA TYR A 496 2.44 -29.55 -18.51
C TYR A 496 2.87 -28.08 -18.56
N GLU A 497 2.23 -27.23 -17.77
CA GLU A 497 2.45 -25.78 -17.76
C GLU A 497 3.79 -25.35 -17.17
N LEU A 498 4.30 -26.08 -16.16
CA LEU A 498 5.53 -25.68 -15.46
C LEU A 498 6.79 -26.39 -15.95
N VAL A 499 6.66 -27.55 -16.62
CA VAL A 499 7.81 -28.35 -17.09
C VAL A 499 7.82 -28.47 -18.60
N VAL A 500 6.74 -28.96 -19.21
CA VAL A 500 6.72 -29.34 -20.63
C VAL A 500 6.69 -28.11 -21.53
N LEU A 501 5.69 -27.25 -21.33
CA LEU A 501 5.42 -26.11 -22.19
C LEU A 501 6.53 -25.04 -22.16
N PRO A 502 7.06 -24.62 -20.99
CA PRO A 502 8.07 -23.56 -20.94
C PRO A 502 9.39 -23.96 -21.60
N HIS A 503 9.67 -25.26 -21.64
CA HIS A 503 10.88 -25.78 -22.26
C HIS A 503 10.65 -26.33 -23.68
N ARG A 504 9.45 -26.09 -24.25
CA ARG A 504 9.06 -26.52 -25.61
C ARG A 504 9.34 -28.01 -25.84
N VAL A 505 9.02 -28.84 -24.84
CA VAL A 505 9.22 -30.29 -24.91
C VAL A 505 8.16 -30.90 -25.81
N THR A 506 8.59 -31.50 -26.91
CA THR A 506 7.72 -32.09 -27.94
C THR A 506 7.91 -33.60 -28.08
N THR A 507 8.89 -34.19 -27.40
CA THR A 507 9.19 -35.63 -27.47
C THR A 507 9.41 -36.26 -26.09
N LEU A 508 9.16 -37.56 -25.97
CA LEU A 508 9.45 -38.33 -24.76
C LEU A 508 10.92 -38.23 -24.35
N GLN A 509 11.85 -38.28 -25.30
CA GLN A 509 13.28 -38.22 -25.00
C GLN A 509 13.69 -36.90 -24.34
N GLN A 510 13.14 -35.78 -24.82
CA GLN A 510 13.32 -34.48 -24.18
C GLN A 510 12.69 -34.45 -22.79
N TYR A 511 11.47 -34.97 -22.65
CA TYR A 511 10.79 -35.04 -21.37
C TYR A 511 11.55 -35.88 -20.36
N LEU A 512 12.21 -36.98 -20.74
CA LEU A 512 12.98 -37.80 -19.80
C LEU A 512 14.25 -37.11 -19.29
N ARG A 513 14.83 -36.18 -20.07
CA ARG A 513 16.08 -35.47 -19.74
C ARG A 513 15.86 -34.22 -18.91
N ILE A 514 14.66 -33.64 -18.95
CA ILE A 514 14.44 -32.34 -18.35
C ILE A 514 14.38 -32.40 -16.82
N ARG A 515 14.93 -31.35 -16.17
CA ARG A 515 14.87 -31.21 -14.72
C ARG A 515 13.47 -30.76 -14.29
N ARG A 516 13.05 -31.21 -13.11
CA ARG A 516 11.71 -30.97 -12.53
C ARG A 516 11.82 -30.37 -11.11
N PRO A 517 12.47 -29.21 -10.94
CA PRO A 517 12.68 -28.63 -9.61
C PRO A 517 11.34 -28.26 -8.95
N GLY A 518 11.24 -28.43 -7.62
CA GLY A 518 10.13 -27.92 -6.83
C GLY A 518 8.74 -28.54 -7.09
N ARG A 519 8.67 -29.72 -7.73
CA ARG A 519 7.39 -30.36 -8.07
C ARG A 519 6.76 -31.21 -6.96
N GLY A 520 7.48 -31.51 -5.89
CA GLY A 520 7.02 -32.34 -4.76
C GLY A 520 6.86 -33.84 -5.06
N VAL A 521 6.52 -34.21 -6.31
CA VAL A 521 6.34 -35.59 -6.74
C VAL A 521 7.54 -36.08 -7.57
N ALA A 522 8.28 -37.04 -7.01
CA ALA A 522 9.38 -37.71 -7.71
C ALA A 522 8.84 -38.64 -8.81
N LEU A 523 9.32 -38.45 -10.04
CA LEU A 523 9.00 -39.33 -11.17
C LEU A 523 10.26 -40.02 -11.67
N ASP A 524 10.29 -41.35 -11.54
CA ASP A 524 11.27 -42.19 -12.21
C ASP A 524 11.01 -42.27 -13.72
N ARG A 525 11.92 -42.93 -14.45
CA ARG A 525 11.85 -43.02 -15.93
C ARG A 525 10.54 -43.66 -16.41
N ARG A 526 10.01 -44.67 -15.72
CA ARG A 526 8.77 -45.37 -16.10
C ARG A 526 7.55 -44.47 -15.88
N LYS A 527 7.46 -43.84 -14.71
CA LYS A 527 6.38 -42.89 -14.40
C LYS A 527 6.36 -41.71 -15.36
N ARG A 528 7.54 -41.17 -15.74
CA ARG A 528 7.63 -40.11 -16.75
C ARG A 528 7.12 -40.56 -18.12
N ALA A 529 7.38 -41.80 -18.52
CA ALA A 529 6.84 -42.33 -19.77
C ALA A 529 5.30 -42.43 -19.71
N SER A 530 4.72 -42.90 -18.60
CA SER A 530 3.26 -42.92 -18.40
C SER A 530 2.65 -41.51 -18.42
N VAL A 531 3.24 -40.54 -17.71
CA VAL A 531 2.78 -39.14 -17.73
C VAL A 531 2.86 -38.56 -19.16
N TRP A 532 3.95 -38.82 -19.88
CA TRP A 532 4.10 -38.36 -21.26
C TRP A 532 3.03 -38.92 -22.19
N ASN A 533 2.66 -40.20 -22.04
CA ASN A 533 1.58 -40.81 -22.83
C ASN A 533 0.27 -40.01 -22.67
N VAL A 534 -0.09 -39.62 -21.43
CA VAL A 534 -1.28 -38.79 -21.17
C VAL A 534 -1.15 -37.41 -21.81
N ILE A 535 0.02 -36.78 -21.76
CA ILE A 535 0.28 -35.48 -22.40
C ILE A 535 0.16 -35.59 -23.92
N GLU A 536 0.59 -36.69 -24.53
CA GLU A 536 0.39 -36.95 -25.96
C GLU A 536 -1.09 -37.07 -26.30
N LYS A 537 -1.87 -37.82 -25.51
CA LYS A 537 -3.33 -37.90 -25.70
C LYS A 537 -4.02 -36.56 -25.56
N TYR A 538 -3.64 -35.76 -24.55
CA TYR A 538 -4.12 -34.39 -24.39
C TYR A 538 -3.83 -33.54 -25.64
N ARG A 539 -2.59 -33.58 -26.16
CA ARG A 539 -2.18 -32.84 -27.35
C ARG A 539 -2.86 -33.33 -28.62
N ASP A 540 -3.06 -34.63 -28.79
CA ASP A 540 -3.78 -35.18 -29.94
C ASP A 540 -5.23 -34.72 -29.91
N ARG A 541 -5.89 -34.86 -28.76
CA ARG A 541 -7.29 -34.46 -28.60
C ARG A 541 -7.50 -32.97 -28.79
N SER A 542 -6.63 -32.15 -28.21
CA SER A 542 -6.61 -30.70 -28.38
C SER A 542 -6.38 -30.30 -29.86
N ALA A 543 -5.57 -31.06 -30.61
CA ALA A 543 -5.33 -30.82 -32.03
C ALA A 543 -6.56 -31.15 -32.88
N GLU A 544 -7.17 -32.31 -32.66
CA GLU A 544 -8.39 -32.76 -33.34
C GLU A 544 -9.54 -31.77 -33.19
N LEU A 545 -9.70 -31.23 -31.98
CA LEU A 545 -10.75 -30.26 -31.66
C LEU A 545 -10.40 -28.82 -32.09
N GLY A 546 -9.15 -28.57 -32.49
CA GLY A 546 -8.67 -27.23 -32.85
C GLY A 546 -8.75 -26.23 -31.70
N VAL A 547 -8.46 -26.68 -30.47
CA VAL A 547 -8.52 -25.86 -29.25
C VAL A 547 -7.16 -25.76 -28.57
N ALA A 548 -6.92 -24.65 -27.86
CA ALA A 548 -5.71 -24.41 -27.08
C ALA A 548 -6.06 -23.90 -25.68
N SER A 549 -5.23 -24.24 -24.70
CA SER A 549 -5.28 -23.63 -23.35
C SER A 549 -4.71 -22.21 -23.36
N PHE A 550 -5.02 -21.43 -22.31
CA PHE A 550 -4.44 -20.09 -22.13
C PHE A 550 -2.91 -20.15 -22.03
N ALA A 551 -2.36 -21.10 -21.27
CA ALA A 551 -0.93 -21.31 -21.18
C ALA A 551 -0.28 -21.56 -22.55
N GLU A 552 -0.89 -22.41 -23.39
CA GLU A 552 -0.41 -22.66 -24.75
C GLU A 552 -0.47 -21.40 -25.62
N MET A 553 -1.54 -20.61 -25.55
CA MET A 553 -1.63 -19.35 -26.29
C MET A 553 -0.51 -18.37 -25.89
N LEU A 554 -0.21 -18.23 -24.59
CA LEU A 554 0.88 -17.39 -24.09
C LEU A 554 2.24 -17.88 -24.64
N ALA A 555 2.50 -19.18 -24.55
CA ALA A 555 3.76 -19.78 -25.02
C ALA A 555 3.93 -19.67 -26.55
N LEU A 556 2.84 -19.84 -27.31
CA LEU A 556 2.82 -19.66 -28.76
C LEU A 556 3.07 -18.20 -29.14
N ALA A 557 2.40 -17.25 -28.48
CA ALA A 557 2.60 -15.83 -28.74
C ALA A 557 4.04 -15.39 -28.45
N ALA A 558 4.64 -15.88 -27.35
CA ALA A 558 6.04 -15.63 -27.03
C ALA A 558 6.98 -16.18 -28.12
N ALA A 559 6.81 -17.45 -28.49
CA ALA A 559 7.63 -18.10 -29.51
C ALA A 559 7.48 -17.46 -30.90
N TRP A 560 6.27 -17.02 -31.24
CA TRP A 560 5.99 -16.30 -32.48
C TRP A 560 6.75 -14.96 -32.51
N LEU A 561 6.68 -14.17 -31.44
CA LEU A 561 7.41 -12.90 -31.36
C LEU A 561 8.92 -13.11 -31.43
N ASP A 562 9.45 -14.15 -30.77
CA ASP A 562 10.88 -14.50 -30.87
C ASP A 562 11.30 -14.85 -32.29
N ALA A 563 10.49 -15.64 -32.99
CA ALA A 563 10.73 -15.98 -34.38
C ALA A 563 10.71 -14.72 -35.26
N GLN A 564 9.75 -13.82 -35.07
CA GLN A 564 9.67 -12.56 -35.83
C GLN A 564 10.87 -11.64 -35.54
N ALA A 565 11.31 -11.55 -34.29
CA ALA A 565 12.49 -10.78 -33.91
C ALA A 565 13.79 -11.33 -34.53
N ALA A 566 13.91 -12.66 -34.64
CA ALA A 566 15.02 -13.29 -35.36
C ALA A 566 15.06 -12.92 -36.86
N HIS A 567 13.92 -12.52 -37.44
CA HIS A 567 13.82 -11.99 -38.80
C HIS A 567 13.90 -10.45 -38.87
N GLY A 568 14.30 -9.78 -37.79
CA GLY A 568 14.49 -8.33 -37.74
C GLY A 568 13.21 -7.51 -37.52
N VAL A 569 12.08 -8.15 -37.18
CA VAL A 569 10.86 -7.43 -36.80
C VAL A 569 11.01 -6.92 -35.36
N PRO A 570 10.88 -5.60 -35.10
CA PRO A 570 11.06 -5.06 -33.75
C PRO A 570 9.98 -5.57 -32.78
N ARG A 571 10.34 -5.69 -31.50
CA ARG A 571 9.35 -6.03 -30.46
C ARG A 571 8.24 -4.97 -30.35
N PRO A 572 7.02 -5.35 -29.94
CA PRO A 572 5.89 -4.43 -29.92
C PRO A 572 6.03 -3.24 -28.97
N TYR A 573 6.72 -3.41 -27.84
CA TYR A 573 6.82 -2.38 -26.80
C TYR A 573 8.28 -1.99 -26.52
N ARG A 574 8.47 -0.75 -26.06
CA ARG A 574 9.74 -0.25 -25.50
C ARG A 574 9.84 -0.52 -24.01
N HIS A 575 8.70 -0.44 -23.31
CA HIS A 575 8.60 -0.61 -21.87
C HIS A 575 7.42 -1.52 -21.54
N VAL A 576 7.65 -2.52 -20.68
CA VAL A 576 6.60 -3.41 -20.16
C VAL A 576 6.64 -3.37 -18.63
N LEU A 577 5.56 -2.89 -18.04
CA LEU A 577 5.37 -2.80 -16.59
C LEU A 577 4.31 -3.81 -16.17
N VAL A 578 4.59 -4.56 -15.11
CA VAL A 578 3.72 -5.62 -14.61
C VAL A 578 3.43 -5.40 -13.15
N ASP A 579 2.14 -5.34 -12.82
CA ASP A 579 1.63 -5.41 -11.45
C ASP A 579 1.17 -6.85 -11.14
N GLU A 580 1.22 -7.23 -9.86
CA GLU A 580 0.91 -8.59 -9.37
C GLU A 580 1.74 -9.70 -10.05
N ALA A 581 3.05 -9.46 -10.21
CA ALA A 581 3.93 -10.41 -10.88
C ALA A 581 4.08 -11.76 -10.15
N GLN A 582 3.66 -11.86 -8.88
CA GLN A 582 3.69 -13.11 -8.12
C GLN A 582 2.77 -14.20 -8.67
N ASP A 583 1.71 -13.84 -9.40
CA ASP A 583 0.71 -14.76 -9.96
C ASP A 583 1.08 -15.28 -11.37
N LEU A 584 2.23 -14.83 -11.90
CA LEU A 584 2.64 -15.17 -13.26
C LEU A 584 3.21 -16.59 -13.37
N THR A 585 2.73 -17.32 -14.37
CA THR A 585 3.31 -18.61 -14.77
C THR A 585 4.53 -18.43 -15.68
N PRO A 586 5.35 -19.48 -15.90
CA PRO A 586 6.45 -19.42 -16.86
C PRO A 586 6.09 -18.92 -18.26
N ALA A 587 4.91 -19.31 -18.78
CA ALA A 587 4.45 -18.87 -20.09
C ALA A 587 4.19 -17.36 -20.13
N HIS A 588 3.68 -16.78 -19.03
CA HIS A 588 3.54 -15.33 -18.89
C HIS A 588 4.91 -14.64 -18.92
N LEU A 589 5.90 -15.15 -18.17
CA LEU A 589 7.24 -14.57 -18.12
C LEU A 589 7.95 -14.63 -19.49
N GLN A 590 7.77 -15.73 -20.23
CA GLN A 590 8.28 -15.86 -21.60
C GLN A 590 7.64 -14.83 -22.53
N LEU A 591 6.32 -14.63 -22.45
CA LEU A 591 5.64 -13.62 -23.24
C LEU A 591 6.11 -12.21 -22.87
N LEU A 592 6.19 -11.88 -21.58
CA LEU A 592 6.70 -10.60 -21.10
C LEU A 592 8.08 -10.27 -21.67
N ARG A 593 9.00 -11.24 -21.61
CA ARG A 593 10.34 -11.05 -22.18
C ARG A 593 10.30 -10.90 -23.70
N ALA A 594 9.42 -11.62 -24.39
CA ALA A 594 9.24 -11.57 -25.83
C ALA A 594 8.49 -10.32 -26.32
N LEU A 595 7.89 -9.53 -25.44
CA LEU A 595 7.14 -8.31 -25.78
C LEU A 595 8.02 -7.06 -25.92
N VAL A 596 9.27 -7.11 -25.46
CA VAL A 596 10.16 -5.93 -25.38
C VAL A 596 11.62 -6.32 -25.58
N GLU A 597 12.36 -5.47 -26.30
CA GLU A 597 13.80 -5.68 -26.53
C GLU A 597 14.60 -5.55 -25.23
N PRO A 598 15.67 -6.34 -25.02
CA PRO A 598 16.59 -6.13 -23.91
C PRO A 598 17.25 -4.75 -24.00
N GLY A 599 17.07 -3.92 -22.99
CA GLY A 599 17.61 -2.56 -22.98
C GLY A 599 17.24 -1.76 -21.73
N PRO A 600 17.66 -0.49 -21.64
CA PRO A 600 17.32 0.37 -20.51
C PRO A 600 15.81 0.49 -20.31
N ASP A 601 15.37 0.42 -19.05
CA ASP A 601 13.96 0.51 -18.66
C ASP A 601 13.01 -0.48 -19.37
N ASP A 602 13.51 -1.60 -19.90
CA ASP A 602 12.73 -2.53 -20.71
C ASP A 602 11.58 -3.20 -19.97
N LEU A 603 11.82 -3.69 -18.75
CA LEU A 603 10.89 -4.46 -17.94
C LEU A 603 10.86 -3.96 -16.49
N PHE A 604 9.65 -3.83 -15.96
CA PHE A 604 9.41 -3.52 -14.56
C PHE A 604 8.43 -4.54 -13.96
N LEU A 605 8.80 -5.15 -12.84
CA LEU A 605 8.02 -6.17 -12.15
C LEU A 605 7.70 -5.69 -10.73
N ALA A 606 6.42 -5.49 -10.44
CA ALA A 606 5.91 -5.27 -9.09
C ALA A 606 5.28 -6.56 -8.55
N GLU A 607 5.76 -7.04 -7.40
CA GLU A 607 5.28 -8.29 -6.80
C GLU A 607 5.05 -8.22 -5.30
N ASP A 608 4.10 -9.02 -4.83
CA ASP A 608 3.88 -9.27 -3.42
C ASP A 608 4.51 -10.60 -2.97
N SER A 609 5.58 -10.54 -2.19
CA SER A 609 6.24 -11.73 -1.66
C SER A 609 5.31 -12.57 -0.77
N HIS A 610 4.35 -11.94 -0.06
CA HIS A 610 3.54 -12.57 0.99
C HIS A 610 2.22 -13.15 0.48
N GLN A 611 1.70 -12.66 -0.65
CA GLN A 611 0.44 -13.15 -1.23
C GLN A 611 0.59 -14.45 -2.05
N ARG A 612 1.75 -15.10 -2.00
CA ARG A 612 1.98 -16.41 -2.62
C ARG A 612 1.35 -17.54 -1.81
N ILE A 613 0.04 -17.50 -1.67
CA ILE A 613 -0.74 -18.52 -0.97
C ILE A 613 -0.79 -19.83 -1.80
N TYR A 614 -0.56 -19.77 -3.12
CA TYR A 614 -0.67 -20.94 -4.03
C TYR A 614 0.42 -21.08 -5.12
N GLY A 615 1.40 -20.17 -5.21
CA GLY A 615 2.37 -20.13 -6.32
C GLY A 615 3.64 -20.98 -6.09
N LYS A 616 3.98 -21.86 -7.04
CA LYS A 616 5.24 -22.63 -7.03
C LYS A 616 6.44 -21.74 -7.40
N LYS A 617 7.61 -21.97 -6.79
CA LYS A 617 8.85 -21.18 -7.00
C LYS A 617 9.27 -21.09 -8.47
N ILE A 618 9.41 -19.88 -9.00
CA ILE A 618 9.88 -19.59 -10.36
C ILE A 618 11.13 -18.69 -10.27
N THR A 619 12.22 -19.10 -10.94
CA THR A 619 13.44 -18.30 -11.05
C THR A 619 13.44 -17.45 -12.33
N LEU A 620 13.28 -16.13 -12.19
CA LEU A 620 13.20 -15.17 -13.31
C LEU A 620 14.34 -15.29 -14.34
N ARG A 621 15.57 -15.55 -13.87
CA ARG A 621 16.76 -15.67 -14.74
C ARG A 621 16.62 -16.76 -15.81
N HIS A 622 15.85 -17.81 -15.56
CA HIS A 622 15.63 -18.88 -16.53
C HIS A 622 14.81 -18.43 -17.74
N TYR A 623 14.11 -17.30 -17.63
CA TYR A 623 13.27 -16.72 -18.68
C TYR A 623 13.87 -15.43 -19.26
N GLY A 624 15.19 -15.24 -19.11
CA GLY A 624 15.89 -14.07 -19.66
C GLY A 624 15.64 -12.76 -18.90
N ILE A 625 15.07 -12.83 -17.70
CA ILE A 625 14.79 -11.66 -16.85
C ILE A 625 15.86 -11.58 -15.76
N GLN A 626 16.81 -10.66 -15.93
CA GLN A 626 17.91 -10.46 -15.00
C GLN A 626 17.67 -9.21 -14.15
N VAL A 627 17.41 -9.41 -12.86
CA VAL A 627 17.10 -8.33 -11.90
C VAL A 627 18.18 -8.13 -10.84
N ARG A 628 19.30 -8.86 -10.93
CA ARG A 628 20.40 -8.77 -9.96
C ARG A 628 20.91 -7.33 -9.87
N GLY A 629 21.00 -6.80 -8.64
CA GLY A 629 21.38 -5.41 -8.36
C GLY A 629 20.31 -4.36 -8.69
N ARG A 630 19.12 -4.78 -9.13
CA ARG A 630 17.98 -3.93 -9.54
C ARG A 630 16.67 -4.40 -8.91
N SER A 631 16.77 -5.11 -7.78
CA SER A 631 15.63 -5.42 -6.94
C SER A 631 15.59 -4.46 -5.76
N ARG A 632 14.41 -3.93 -5.44
CA ARG A 632 14.18 -3.10 -4.26
C ARG A 632 12.97 -3.62 -3.49
N ARG A 633 13.02 -3.59 -2.15
CA ARG A 633 11.93 -4.03 -1.29
C ARG A 633 11.26 -2.82 -0.65
N LEU A 634 9.94 -2.75 -0.71
CA LEU A 634 9.10 -1.78 -0.02
C LEU A 634 8.65 -2.38 1.32
N THR A 635 8.99 -1.72 2.43
CA THR A 635 8.74 -2.19 3.80
C THR A 635 7.61 -1.45 4.51
N ARG A 636 7.22 -0.27 4.04
CA ARG A 636 6.14 0.53 4.68
C ARG A 636 4.78 0.21 4.12
N ASN A 637 3.83 -0.15 4.97
CA ASN A 637 2.44 -0.41 4.61
C ASN A 637 1.59 0.85 4.83
N TYR A 638 1.01 1.40 3.78
CA TYR A 638 0.19 2.60 3.83
C TYR A 638 -1.32 2.30 3.97
N ARG A 639 -1.74 1.05 3.78
CA ARG A 639 -3.15 0.65 3.69
C ARG A 639 -3.68 0.06 5.00
N THR A 640 -2.94 -0.85 5.62
CA THR A 640 -3.39 -1.65 6.78
C THR A 640 -2.95 -1.00 8.07
N THR A 641 -3.78 -1.05 9.13
CA THR A 641 -3.39 -0.62 10.48
C THR A 641 -2.37 -1.59 11.09
N ARG A 642 -1.56 -1.13 12.04
CA ARG A 642 -0.62 -1.97 12.80
C ARG A 642 -1.31 -3.18 13.42
N GLN A 643 -2.43 -2.98 14.11
CA GLN A 643 -3.20 -4.03 14.76
C GLN A 643 -3.62 -5.16 13.80
N ASN A 644 -4.11 -4.80 12.61
CA ASN A 644 -4.47 -5.78 11.58
C ASN A 644 -3.23 -6.45 10.95
N LEU A 645 -2.13 -5.72 10.83
CA LEU A 645 -0.87 -6.25 10.30
C LEU A 645 -0.24 -7.27 11.26
N ASP A 646 -0.25 -6.98 12.56
CA ASP A 646 0.27 -7.86 13.62
C ASP A 646 -0.51 -9.18 13.67
N LEU A 647 -1.85 -9.11 13.63
CA LEU A 647 -2.69 -10.31 13.54
C LEU A 647 -2.40 -11.11 12.26
N ALA A 648 -2.24 -10.44 11.12
CA ALA A 648 -1.91 -11.12 9.88
C ALA A 648 -0.55 -11.85 9.98
N PHE A 649 0.47 -11.22 10.59
CA PHE A 649 1.76 -11.88 10.83
C PHE A 649 1.67 -13.01 11.84
N GLU A 650 0.86 -12.91 12.90
CA GLU A 650 0.69 -14.02 13.85
C GLU A 650 0.12 -15.28 13.15
N ILE A 651 -0.79 -15.09 12.19
CA ILE A 651 -1.34 -16.17 11.37
C ILE A 651 -0.26 -16.71 10.41
N LEU A 652 0.54 -15.84 9.81
CA LEU A 652 1.56 -16.19 8.81
C LEU A 652 2.82 -16.83 9.42
N GLU A 653 3.37 -16.32 10.52
CA GLU A 653 4.60 -16.78 11.20
C GLU A 653 4.59 -18.26 11.59
N ARG A 654 3.43 -18.92 11.55
CA ARG A 654 3.31 -20.38 11.62
C ARG A 654 3.88 -21.11 10.39
N GLY A 655 4.38 -20.39 9.38
CA GLY A 655 5.07 -20.89 8.19
C GLY A 655 6.37 -20.13 7.84
N THR A 656 7.33 -20.83 7.24
CA THR A 656 8.57 -20.24 6.70
C THR A 656 8.35 -19.71 5.29
N PHE A 657 8.62 -18.42 5.03
CA PHE A 657 8.51 -17.81 3.70
C PHE A 657 9.89 -17.42 3.14
N GLU A 658 10.05 -17.62 1.83
CA GLU A 658 11.27 -17.29 1.08
C GLU A 658 10.89 -16.46 -0.15
N ASP A 659 11.71 -15.47 -0.50
CA ASP A 659 11.47 -14.58 -1.64
C ASP A 659 11.69 -15.27 -3.01
N LEU A 660 11.52 -14.53 -4.11
CA LEU A 660 11.78 -15.01 -5.48
C LEU A 660 13.22 -15.53 -5.72
N GLU A 661 14.20 -15.06 -4.93
CA GLU A 661 15.59 -15.49 -5.03
C GLU A 661 15.93 -16.64 -4.06
N GLY A 662 14.99 -17.00 -3.17
CA GLY A 662 15.12 -18.09 -2.22
C GLY A 662 15.86 -17.71 -0.94
N GLN A 663 15.85 -16.44 -0.55
CA GLN A 663 16.36 -15.98 0.75
C GLN A 663 15.28 -16.06 1.82
N ALA A 664 15.66 -16.48 3.04
CA ALA A 664 14.77 -16.47 4.20
C ALA A 664 14.37 -15.02 4.51
N GLU A 665 13.08 -14.72 4.47
CA GLU A 665 12.60 -13.35 4.69
C GLU A 665 12.52 -13.06 6.20
N GLN A 666 13.23 -12.02 6.66
CA GLN A 666 12.98 -11.40 7.96
C GLN A 666 11.82 -10.39 7.79
N HIS A 667 10.84 -10.46 8.70
CA HIS A 667 9.58 -9.73 8.63
C HIS A 667 9.67 -8.42 9.41
N HIS A 668 9.95 -7.31 8.70
CA HIS A 668 9.87 -5.98 9.29
C HIS A 668 9.05 -5.07 8.37
N TYR A 669 7.73 -5.24 8.39
CA TYR A 669 6.81 -4.28 7.78
C TYR A 669 6.28 -3.36 8.85
N VAL A 670 6.31 -2.06 8.57
CA VAL A 670 5.82 -1.05 9.51
C VAL A 670 4.61 -0.36 8.91
N SER A 671 3.54 -0.31 9.70
CA SER A 671 2.39 0.53 9.39
C SER A 671 2.47 1.80 10.24
N PRO A 672 2.46 3.00 9.61
CA PRO A 672 2.28 4.26 10.33
C PRO A 672 0.82 4.50 10.74
N ARG A 673 -0.11 3.58 10.42
CA ARG A 673 -1.53 3.68 10.75
C ARG A 673 -1.83 2.88 12.01
N SER A 674 -2.45 3.51 13.00
CA SER A 674 -3.06 2.82 14.13
C SER A 674 -4.58 2.76 13.94
N GLY A 675 -5.22 1.70 14.44
CA GLY A 675 -6.67 1.53 14.44
C GLY A 675 -7.15 0.71 15.64
N PRO A 676 -8.44 0.35 15.69
CA PRO A 676 -8.96 -0.52 16.72
C PRO A 676 -8.31 -1.92 16.64
N GLU A 677 -8.26 -2.62 17.77
CA GLU A 677 -7.81 -4.01 17.80
C GLU A 677 -8.79 -4.92 17.06
N PRO A 678 -8.32 -5.98 16.38
CA PRO A 678 -9.20 -6.88 15.66
C PRO A 678 -10.05 -7.69 16.66
N LEU A 679 -11.33 -7.87 16.32
CA LEU A 679 -12.28 -8.62 17.13
C LEU A 679 -12.50 -10.01 16.52
N LEU A 680 -12.28 -11.05 17.32
CA LEU A 680 -12.68 -12.43 16.98
C LEU A 680 -13.99 -12.76 17.67
N LEU A 681 -15.03 -13.04 16.88
CA LEU A 681 -16.35 -13.46 17.35
C LEU A 681 -16.52 -14.96 17.12
N HIS A 682 -16.85 -15.71 18.18
CA HIS A 682 -17.13 -17.14 18.08
C HIS A 682 -18.63 -17.39 18.03
N ALA A 683 -19.12 -17.82 16.86
CA ALA A 683 -20.50 -18.25 16.71
C ALA A 683 -20.66 -19.76 16.93
N LYS A 684 -21.75 -20.15 17.60
CA LYS A 684 -22.09 -21.57 17.87
C LYS A 684 -22.49 -22.36 16.62
N ASP A 685 -23.06 -21.67 15.63
CA ASP A 685 -23.52 -22.21 14.36
C ASP A 685 -23.60 -21.07 13.32
N HIS A 686 -23.82 -21.44 12.05
CA HIS A 686 -23.90 -20.49 10.94
C HIS A 686 -25.08 -19.51 11.04
N ALA A 687 -26.17 -19.88 11.73
CA ALA A 687 -27.30 -18.97 11.89
C ALA A 687 -26.97 -17.85 12.88
N ALA A 688 -26.32 -18.21 14.00
CA ALA A 688 -25.79 -17.28 14.99
C ALA A 688 -24.70 -16.38 14.39
N GLU A 689 -23.80 -16.93 13.55
CA GLU A 689 -22.78 -16.15 12.84
C GLU A 689 -23.41 -15.03 12.00
N LEU A 690 -24.49 -15.34 11.28
CA LEU A 690 -25.22 -14.36 10.49
C LEU A 690 -26.01 -13.35 11.35
N ASP A 691 -26.54 -13.76 12.51
CA ASP A 691 -27.21 -12.86 13.46
C ASP A 691 -26.20 -11.84 14.02
N ASP A 692 -25.04 -12.31 14.47
CA ASP A 692 -23.97 -11.49 15.03
C ASP A 692 -23.38 -10.54 13.98
N ALA A 693 -23.13 -11.05 12.76
CA ALA A 693 -22.67 -10.24 11.64
C ALA A 693 -23.69 -9.14 11.28
N ALA A 694 -24.99 -9.46 11.20
CA ALA A 694 -26.02 -8.48 10.90
C ALA A 694 -26.12 -7.39 12.00
N ALA A 695 -25.99 -7.78 13.26
CA ALA A 695 -25.99 -6.82 14.38
C ALA A 695 -24.79 -5.86 14.29
N LEU A 696 -23.60 -6.37 14.00
CA LEU A 696 -22.38 -5.57 13.86
C LEU A 696 -22.44 -4.63 12.66
N LEU A 697 -22.90 -5.12 11.51
CA LEU A 697 -23.05 -4.31 10.30
C LEU A 697 -24.04 -3.17 10.50
N ASN A 698 -25.18 -3.43 11.16
CA ASN A 698 -26.15 -2.37 11.46
C ASN A 698 -25.57 -1.31 12.39
N LEU A 699 -24.79 -1.70 13.40
CA LEU A 699 -24.11 -0.77 14.29
C LEU A 699 -23.16 0.15 13.51
N TRP A 700 -22.28 -0.41 12.68
CA TRP A 700 -21.35 0.39 11.87
C TRP A 700 -22.07 1.30 10.87
N LEU A 701 -23.14 0.81 10.24
CA LEU A 701 -23.95 1.63 9.33
C LEU A 701 -24.67 2.77 10.05
N GLU A 702 -25.06 2.61 11.31
CA GLU A 702 -25.64 3.68 12.14
C GLU A 702 -24.59 4.72 12.56
N GLU A 703 -23.39 4.27 12.97
CA GLU A 703 -22.26 5.14 13.31
C GLU A 703 -21.81 5.98 12.10
N ASP A 704 -21.68 5.36 10.93
CA ASP A 704 -21.32 6.03 9.68
C ASP A 704 -22.34 7.11 9.30
N ARG A 705 -23.64 6.81 9.41
CA ARG A 705 -24.71 7.80 9.20
C ARG A 705 -24.62 8.96 10.20
N ALA A 706 -24.35 8.68 11.47
CA ALA A 706 -24.22 9.69 12.51
C ALA A 706 -23.01 10.60 12.28
N ALA A 707 -21.92 10.07 11.72
CA ALA A 707 -20.71 10.82 11.36
C ALA A 707 -20.83 11.61 10.04
N GLY A 708 -21.97 11.52 9.33
CA GLY A 708 -22.14 12.12 8.01
C GLY A 708 -21.37 11.42 6.89
N ALA A 709 -20.80 10.24 7.17
CA ALA A 709 -20.12 9.38 6.21
C ALA A 709 -21.16 8.39 5.63
N GLY A 710 -21.82 8.77 4.53
CA GLY A 710 -22.96 8.01 3.99
C GLY A 710 -22.63 6.77 3.15
N ALA A 711 -21.52 6.07 3.38
CA ALA A 711 -20.94 5.16 2.39
C ALA A 711 -20.84 3.68 2.85
N PRO A 712 -21.87 2.83 2.58
CA PRO A 712 -21.79 1.38 2.79
C PRO A 712 -20.62 0.71 2.05
N GLU A 713 -20.07 1.37 1.02
CA GLU A 713 -18.91 0.89 0.26
C GLU A 713 -17.59 0.82 1.04
N SER A 714 -17.54 1.31 2.30
CA SER A 714 -16.38 1.17 3.19
C SER A 714 -16.26 -0.23 3.83
N ILE A 715 -17.33 -1.03 3.80
CA ILE A 715 -17.44 -2.33 4.48
C ILE A 715 -17.41 -3.46 3.44
N ALA A 716 -16.56 -4.47 3.69
CA ALA A 716 -16.48 -5.67 2.85
C ALA A 716 -16.63 -6.94 3.72
N ILE A 717 -17.36 -7.93 3.19
CA ILE A 717 -17.53 -9.25 3.79
C ILE A 717 -16.77 -10.26 2.94
N LEU A 718 -15.81 -10.97 3.53
CA LEU A 718 -14.97 -11.94 2.86
C LEU A 718 -15.31 -13.36 3.33
N VAL A 719 -15.55 -14.26 2.37
CA VAL A 719 -15.87 -15.67 2.60
C VAL A 719 -14.99 -16.58 1.75
N ARG A 720 -14.94 -17.87 2.05
CA ARG A 720 -13.96 -18.78 1.43
C ARG A 720 -14.28 -19.14 -0.02
N ASP A 721 -15.56 -19.28 -0.36
CA ASP A 721 -16.00 -19.71 -1.68
C ASP A 721 -17.32 -19.07 -2.12
N ARG A 722 -17.70 -19.31 -3.37
CA ARG A 722 -18.91 -18.73 -3.98
C ARG A 722 -20.20 -19.27 -3.36
N TYR A 723 -20.20 -20.51 -2.89
CA TYR A 723 -21.38 -21.09 -2.26
C TYR A 723 -21.65 -20.43 -0.91
N GLN A 724 -20.60 -20.24 -0.09
CA GLN A 724 -20.68 -19.46 1.15
C GLN A 724 -21.12 -18.03 0.89
N ARG A 725 -20.62 -17.38 -0.16
CA ARG A 725 -21.03 -16.01 -0.53
C ARG A 725 -22.52 -15.92 -0.76
N ASP A 726 -23.07 -16.81 -1.58
CA ASP A 726 -24.49 -16.80 -1.93
C ASP A 726 -25.37 -17.06 -0.69
N ASN A 727 -24.90 -17.94 0.22
CA ASN A 727 -25.53 -18.18 1.50
C ASN A 727 -25.49 -16.96 2.42
N VAL A 728 -24.36 -16.26 2.52
CA VAL A 728 -24.21 -15.06 3.36
C VAL A 728 -25.07 -13.91 2.85
N VAL A 729 -25.08 -13.68 1.53
CA VAL A 729 -25.93 -12.64 0.90
C VAL A 729 -27.41 -12.89 1.20
N THR A 730 -27.88 -14.12 1.00
CA THR A 730 -29.28 -14.49 1.29
C THR A 730 -29.57 -14.40 2.79
N GLY A 731 -28.64 -14.89 3.62
CA GLY A 731 -28.77 -14.94 5.07
C GLY A 731 -28.82 -13.56 5.74
N LEU A 732 -28.04 -12.60 5.25
CA LEU A 732 -28.05 -11.21 5.71
C LEU A 732 -29.27 -10.44 5.20
N ALA A 733 -29.71 -10.70 3.97
CA ALA A 733 -30.94 -10.11 3.43
C ALA A 733 -32.17 -10.48 4.28
N HIS A 734 -32.26 -11.73 4.73
CA HIS A 734 -33.32 -12.18 5.65
C HIS A 734 -33.28 -11.47 7.02
N ARG A 735 -32.14 -10.86 7.37
CA ARG A 735 -31.91 -10.10 8.61
C ARG A 735 -31.96 -8.57 8.39
N GLY A 736 -32.41 -8.14 7.21
CA GLY A 736 -32.60 -6.73 6.88
C GLY A 736 -31.34 -5.99 6.46
N VAL A 737 -30.25 -6.70 6.16
CA VAL A 737 -28.99 -6.11 5.67
C VAL A 737 -28.79 -6.48 4.21
N GLU A 738 -28.85 -5.50 3.31
CA GLU A 738 -28.59 -5.73 1.88
C GLU A 738 -27.08 -5.76 1.60
N VAL A 739 -26.62 -6.81 0.90
CA VAL A 739 -25.21 -7.00 0.55
C VAL A 739 -25.09 -7.28 -0.95
N ARG A 740 -24.08 -6.69 -1.59
CA ARG A 740 -23.79 -6.91 -3.02
C ARG A 740 -22.72 -8.02 -3.18
N PRO A 741 -22.96 -9.03 -4.05
CA PRO A 741 -22.08 -10.19 -4.23
C PRO A 741 -20.87 -9.99 -5.17
#